data_AF-A0AAW2IFW1-F1
#
_entry.id   AF-A0AAW2IFW1-F1
#
_cell.length_a   1.000
_cell.length_b   1.000
_cell.length_c   1.000
_cell.angle_alpha   90.00
_cell.angle_beta   90.00
_cell.angle_gamma   90.00
#
_symmetry.space_group_name_H-M   'P 1'
#
loop_
_entity.id
_entity.type
_entity.pdbx_description
1 polymer ?
#
loop_
_entity_poly.entity_id
_entity_poly.type
_entity_poly.pdbx_seq_one_letter_code
_entity_poly.pdbx_strand_id
1 'polypeptide(L)'
;MHVTGTGSDTISGTWCKELLNTIMQNTPHSWANHTLQCFPLVLYDFFQHNTVQKENKPQLKKAVEEEYRNWASMNNENDIIAHFSVAGTPPLFICLLWKMIIETDRITSIAYKILERIGARALSSHLRKFCDYLVFEFANSRGEQHVNKCVDALNDMIWKYNIVTIDRLVLCLVLRTQEGNEAQVCFFIIQLLLLKTAELRNRVQDFVKENSPEHWKQSNWHEKHLAFHRKYPEKFAPEGILEQSGGASSPYHSLPVYFGNVCLRFLPVFDIVIHRYLELNAVTKSLETLLEHLGCLYKFHDRPVTYLYNTLHYYDRNLRDRPVLRRRLVAAILGALKDIRPPGWSLSDAYISYMRSSGDEISWLPDLDYYIKLIRRIVETMNGSKAHFPSTDWRFNEFPNPAAHALYVTCVELMAAPVSPTVVTNNLLDVVMKGYSVIPWDQIHLWVNSVGLVLAALPESYWSIVDDRLLQVLTCPQMTNWPYHNSAFQIFNFSVTHDSLLENKFSYMLALAHAMWHHAGVGQISTLPTFVKEKAKAVIKTEEQFLFLCHLVGPFLQRLNAERPHCVLGLTVELYELLEQVDKSVSHLKYMDPICDLLYHIKYMFVGDIMKNEVEGIIRRLRPALQMRLRFIAHLNIEEIHNA
;
A
#
# COMPACT_ATOMS: atom_id res chain seq x y z
N MET A 1 1.48 -5.63 6.27
CA MET A 1 2.94 -5.88 6.19
C MET A 1 3.68 -4.68 5.64
N HIS A 2 3.46 -4.25 4.38
CA HIS A 2 4.16 -3.08 3.82
C HIS A 2 3.82 -1.78 4.58
N VAL A 3 2.56 -1.37 4.61
CA VAL A 3 2.10 -0.14 5.30
C VAL A 3 2.43 -0.15 6.80
N THR A 4 2.41 -1.34 7.41
CA THR A 4 2.69 -1.52 8.85
C THR A 4 4.18 -1.66 9.18
N GLY A 5 5.06 -1.71 8.18
CA GLY A 5 6.50 -1.93 8.35
C GLY A 5 6.91 -3.31 8.88
N THR A 6 5.99 -4.27 8.96
CA THR A 6 6.22 -5.59 9.60
C THR A 6 6.69 -6.67 8.63
N GLY A 7 7.20 -6.27 7.45
CA GLY A 7 7.57 -7.21 6.39
C GLY A 7 9.06 -7.30 6.07
N SER A 8 9.90 -6.59 6.83
CA SER A 8 11.36 -6.55 6.66
C SER A 8 12.08 -7.61 7.50
N ASP A 9 11.56 -7.99 8.66
CA ASP A 9 12.14 -9.01 9.54
C ASP A 9 11.37 -10.33 9.49
N THR A 10 12.12 -11.43 9.49
CA THR A 10 11.58 -12.80 9.44
C THR A 10 10.72 -13.14 10.65
N ILE A 11 10.96 -12.52 11.81
CA ILE A 11 10.20 -12.71 13.06
C ILE A 11 8.78 -12.19 12.90
N SER A 12 8.60 -10.95 12.41
CA SER A 12 7.27 -10.38 12.13
C SER A 12 6.45 -11.18 11.12
N GLY A 13 7.11 -11.90 10.22
CA GLY A 13 6.46 -12.63 9.14
C GLY A 13 6.12 -14.09 9.45
N THR A 14 6.39 -14.57 10.66
CA THR A 14 6.16 -15.98 11.07
C THR A 14 4.70 -16.42 10.90
N TRP A 15 3.74 -15.66 11.44
CA TRP A 15 2.30 -15.92 11.27
C TRP A 15 1.89 -15.99 9.79
N CYS A 16 2.55 -15.21 8.94
CA CYS A 16 2.24 -15.15 7.52
C CYS A 16 2.71 -16.41 6.79
N LYS A 17 3.83 -17.02 7.20
CA LYS A 17 4.33 -18.26 6.57
C LYS A 17 3.36 -19.42 6.74
N GLU A 18 2.75 -19.57 7.92
CA GLU A 18 1.76 -20.63 8.18
C GLU A 18 0.51 -20.47 7.31
N LEU A 19 0.02 -19.24 7.21
CA LEU A 19 -1.12 -18.90 6.33
C LEU A 19 -0.78 -19.19 4.87
N LEU A 20 0.39 -18.75 4.39
CA LEU A 20 0.81 -18.95 3.01
C LEU A 20 1.03 -20.42 2.67
N ASN A 21 1.60 -21.21 3.58
CA ASN A 21 1.73 -22.66 3.40
C ASN A 21 0.35 -23.31 3.21
N THR A 22 -0.64 -22.90 4.01
CA THR A 22 -2.03 -23.39 3.87
C THR A 22 -2.65 -22.98 2.53
N ILE A 23 -2.39 -21.75 2.07
CA ILE A 23 -2.84 -21.28 0.75
C ILE A 23 -2.17 -22.09 -0.37
N MET A 24 -0.88 -22.36 -0.26
CA MET A 24 -0.12 -23.12 -1.27
C MET A 24 -0.53 -24.60 -1.34
N GLN A 25 -0.96 -25.20 -0.22
CA GLN A 25 -1.51 -26.56 -0.20
C GLN A 25 -2.85 -26.65 -0.94
N ASN A 26 -3.73 -25.64 -0.80
CA ASN A 26 -5.06 -25.66 -1.40
C ASN A 26 -5.08 -25.12 -2.84
N THR A 27 -4.26 -24.11 -3.10
CA THR A 27 -4.21 -23.38 -4.38
C THR A 27 -2.75 -23.06 -4.72
N PRO A 28 -1.96 -24.05 -5.16
CA PRO A 28 -0.58 -23.81 -5.55
C PRO A 28 -0.54 -22.83 -6.73
N HIS A 29 0.17 -21.72 -6.54
CA HIS A 29 0.34 -20.68 -7.55
C HIS A 29 1.71 -20.02 -7.45
N SER A 30 2.09 -19.29 -8.49
CA SER A 30 3.26 -18.41 -8.49
C SER A 30 2.80 -16.96 -8.69
N TRP A 31 3.75 -16.03 -8.62
CA TRP A 31 3.54 -14.61 -8.95
C TRP A 31 4.47 -14.22 -10.08
N ALA A 32 4.03 -13.28 -10.92
CA ALA A 32 4.92 -12.68 -11.89
C ALA A 32 5.99 -11.84 -11.19
N ASN A 33 7.18 -11.75 -11.76
CA ASN A 33 8.34 -11.11 -11.16
C ASN A 33 8.09 -9.61 -10.88
N HIS A 34 7.41 -8.90 -11.79
CA HIS A 34 7.08 -7.48 -11.60
C HIS A 34 6.15 -7.23 -10.40
N THR A 35 5.21 -8.15 -10.13
CA THR A 35 4.37 -8.11 -8.93
C THR A 35 5.17 -8.50 -7.69
N LEU A 36 5.93 -9.59 -7.78
CA LEU A 36 6.70 -10.14 -6.66
C LEU A 36 7.75 -9.15 -6.15
N GLN A 37 8.39 -8.38 -7.02
CA GLN A 37 9.34 -7.32 -6.66
C GLN A 37 8.74 -6.21 -5.79
N CYS A 38 7.41 -6.03 -5.81
CA CYS A 38 6.71 -5.06 -4.97
C CYS A 38 6.37 -5.62 -3.58
N PHE A 39 6.46 -6.94 -3.39
CA PHE A 39 6.15 -7.56 -2.11
C PHE A 39 7.22 -7.22 -1.05
N PRO A 40 6.82 -7.11 0.23
CA PRO A 40 7.76 -7.16 1.34
C PRO A 40 8.70 -8.38 1.24
N LEU A 41 9.94 -8.21 1.72
CA LEU A 41 11.01 -9.19 1.56
C LEU A 41 10.63 -10.60 2.04
N VAL A 42 9.95 -10.71 3.19
CA VAL A 42 9.52 -12.03 3.70
C VAL A 42 8.58 -12.77 2.73
N LEU A 43 7.70 -12.03 2.05
CA LEU A 43 6.79 -12.59 1.04
C LEU A 43 7.53 -12.91 -0.26
N TYR A 44 8.43 -12.03 -0.68
CA TYR A 44 9.30 -12.26 -1.83
C TYR A 44 10.07 -13.57 -1.66
N ASP A 45 10.78 -13.73 -0.55
CA ASP A 45 11.57 -14.92 -0.23
C ASP A 45 10.69 -16.17 -0.18
N PHE A 46 9.50 -16.10 0.43
CA PHE A 46 8.60 -17.24 0.50
C PHE A 46 8.25 -17.80 -0.88
N PHE A 47 7.87 -16.94 -1.83
CA PHE A 47 7.48 -17.39 -3.17
C PHE A 47 8.67 -17.77 -4.05
N GLN A 48 9.88 -17.26 -3.77
CA GLN A 48 11.11 -17.73 -4.41
C GLN A 48 11.46 -19.17 -4.03
N HIS A 49 11.19 -19.58 -2.78
CA HIS A 49 11.45 -20.94 -2.32
C HIS A 49 10.32 -21.93 -2.70
N ASN A 50 9.09 -21.43 -2.89
CA ASN A 50 7.90 -22.26 -3.17
C ASN A 50 7.42 -22.09 -4.62
N THR A 51 8.28 -22.40 -5.59
CA THR A 51 7.93 -22.25 -7.02
C THR A 51 7.01 -23.37 -7.50
N VAL A 52 5.98 -23.01 -8.26
CA VAL A 52 5.07 -23.95 -8.93
C VAL A 52 5.49 -24.12 -10.39
N GLN A 53 5.30 -25.33 -10.93
CA GLN A 53 5.58 -25.62 -12.34
C GLN A 53 4.78 -24.67 -13.25
N LYS A 54 5.47 -24.07 -14.22
CA LYS A 54 4.86 -23.21 -15.23
C LYS A 54 4.14 -24.05 -16.28
N GLU A 55 2.98 -23.56 -16.71
CA GLU A 55 2.21 -24.14 -17.81
C GLU A 55 3.04 -24.17 -19.10
N ASN A 56 3.12 -25.34 -19.75
CA ASN A 56 3.73 -25.45 -21.07
C ASN A 56 2.74 -25.00 -22.14
N LYS A 57 2.88 -23.76 -22.61
CA LYS A 57 1.92 -23.13 -23.54
C LYS A 57 1.81 -23.82 -24.91
N PRO A 58 2.92 -24.24 -25.57
CA PRO A 58 2.82 -25.06 -26.78
C PRO A 58 2.03 -26.35 -26.57
N GLN A 59 2.23 -27.03 -25.43
CA GLN A 59 1.46 -28.24 -25.09
C GLN A 59 -0.01 -27.92 -24.85
N LEU A 60 -0.32 -26.80 -24.17
CA LEU A 60 -1.70 -26.33 -23.98
C LEU A 60 -2.39 -26.08 -25.33
N LYS A 61 -1.72 -25.38 -26.27
CA LYS A 61 -2.25 -25.17 -27.62
C LYS A 61 -2.53 -26.49 -28.32
N LYS A 62 -1.57 -27.43 -28.31
CA LYS A 62 -1.73 -28.74 -28.93
C LYS A 62 -2.93 -29.51 -28.34
N ALA A 63 -3.08 -29.51 -27.02
CA ALA A 63 -4.20 -30.17 -26.34
C ALA A 63 -5.56 -29.56 -26.71
N VAL A 64 -5.64 -28.22 -26.81
CA VAL A 64 -6.88 -27.55 -27.26
C VAL A 64 -7.22 -27.91 -28.71
N GLU A 65 -6.23 -27.97 -29.61
CA GLU A 65 -6.47 -28.37 -31.01
C GLU A 65 -6.83 -29.86 -31.15
N GLU A 66 -6.31 -30.74 -30.29
CA GLU A 66 -6.70 -32.14 -30.22
C GLU A 66 -8.14 -32.31 -29.74
N GLU A 67 -8.51 -31.68 -28.63
CA GLU A 67 -9.87 -31.74 -28.09
C GLU A 67 -10.90 -31.08 -29.02
N TYR A 68 -10.51 -30.03 -29.75
CA TYR A 68 -11.39 -29.42 -30.74
C TYR A 68 -11.64 -30.33 -31.95
N ARG A 69 -10.63 -31.10 -32.39
CA ARG A 69 -10.81 -32.14 -33.41
C ARG A 69 -11.69 -33.30 -32.90
N ASN A 70 -11.58 -33.65 -31.63
CA ASN A 70 -12.47 -34.64 -31.01
C ASN A 70 -13.92 -34.12 -31.04
N TRP A 71 -14.15 -32.86 -30.64
CA TRP A 71 -15.47 -32.23 -30.73
C TRP A 71 -16.04 -32.28 -32.15
N ALA A 72 -15.23 -31.93 -33.15
CA ALA A 72 -15.67 -31.91 -34.55
C ALA A 72 -15.94 -33.29 -35.16
N SER A 73 -15.38 -34.37 -34.59
CA SER A 73 -15.52 -35.73 -35.10
C SER A 73 -16.59 -36.56 -34.38
N MET A 74 -17.00 -36.17 -33.18
CA MET A 74 -18.07 -36.83 -32.43
C MET A 74 -19.45 -36.42 -32.93
N ASN A 75 -20.33 -37.40 -33.15
CA ASN A 75 -21.70 -37.18 -33.65
C ASN A 75 -22.81 -37.52 -32.63
N ASN A 76 -22.49 -38.25 -31.56
CA ASN A 76 -23.45 -38.67 -30.54
C ASN A 76 -23.47 -37.67 -29.37
N GLU A 77 -24.62 -37.03 -29.12
CA GLU A 77 -24.75 -36.03 -28.05
C GLU A 77 -24.35 -36.56 -26.66
N ASN A 78 -24.72 -37.80 -26.34
CA ASN A 78 -24.45 -38.36 -25.01
C ASN A 78 -22.96 -38.59 -24.79
N ASP A 79 -22.24 -39.03 -25.82
CA ASP A 79 -20.80 -39.27 -25.77
C ASP A 79 -20.04 -37.94 -25.68
N ILE A 80 -20.49 -36.93 -26.42
CA ILE A 80 -19.94 -35.56 -26.36
C ILE A 80 -20.12 -35.01 -24.94
N ILE A 81 -21.34 -35.08 -24.38
CA ILE A 81 -21.61 -34.58 -23.03
C ILE A 81 -20.76 -35.33 -22.02
N ALA A 82 -20.67 -36.67 -22.10
CA ALA A 82 -19.86 -37.46 -21.20
C ALA A 82 -18.39 -37.08 -21.28
N HIS A 83 -17.80 -37.01 -22.46
CA HIS A 83 -16.38 -36.71 -22.65
C HIS A 83 -15.98 -35.33 -22.10
N PHE A 84 -16.74 -34.28 -22.44
CA PHE A 84 -16.37 -32.90 -22.10
C PHE A 84 -16.84 -32.42 -20.71
N SER A 85 -17.59 -33.23 -19.95
CA SER A 85 -18.07 -32.87 -18.61
C SER A 85 -17.51 -33.73 -17.47
N VAL A 86 -16.73 -34.77 -17.77
CA VAL A 86 -16.17 -35.68 -16.76
C VAL A 86 -15.15 -34.96 -15.88
N ALA A 87 -15.33 -35.09 -14.57
CA ALA A 87 -14.38 -34.59 -13.58
C ALA A 87 -13.00 -35.26 -13.73
N GLY A 88 -11.93 -34.46 -13.65
CA GLY A 88 -10.56 -34.95 -13.80
C GLY A 88 -9.99 -34.85 -15.22
N THR A 89 -10.80 -34.55 -16.23
CA THR A 89 -10.31 -34.20 -17.57
C THR A 89 -9.64 -32.82 -17.58
N PRO A 90 -8.72 -32.56 -18.53
CA PRO A 90 -8.11 -31.23 -18.68
C PRO A 90 -9.20 -30.15 -18.87
N PRO A 91 -9.19 -29.07 -18.06
CA PRO A 91 -10.28 -28.11 -18.07
C PRO A 91 -10.14 -27.14 -19.25
N LEU A 92 -10.46 -27.61 -20.46
CA LEU A 92 -10.23 -26.90 -21.73
C LEU A 92 -11.52 -26.42 -22.39
N PHE A 93 -12.69 -26.78 -21.85
CA PHE A 93 -13.98 -26.54 -22.51
C PHE A 93 -14.23 -25.06 -22.91
N ILE A 94 -13.85 -24.08 -22.08
CA ILE A 94 -13.99 -22.65 -22.46
C ILE A 94 -13.10 -22.29 -23.66
N CYS A 95 -11.89 -22.88 -23.76
CA CYS A 95 -11.04 -22.70 -24.94
C CYS A 95 -11.73 -23.25 -26.20
N LEU A 96 -12.42 -24.40 -26.08
CA LEU A 96 -13.17 -24.99 -27.18
C LEU A 96 -14.33 -24.11 -27.62
N LEU A 97 -15.09 -23.54 -26.69
CA LEU A 97 -16.19 -22.62 -27.01
C LEU A 97 -15.69 -21.38 -27.75
N TRP A 98 -14.57 -20.81 -27.31
CA TRP A 98 -13.95 -19.68 -28.01
C TRP A 98 -13.51 -20.06 -29.43
N LYS A 99 -12.92 -21.24 -29.61
CA LYS A 99 -12.57 -21.79 -30.93
C LYS A 99 -13.80 -21.98 -31.82
N MET A 100 -14.90 -22.53 -31.28
CA MET A 100 -16.16 -22.70 -32.01
C MET A 100 -16.70 -21.36 -32.51
N ILE A 101 -16.69 -20.32 -31.67
CA ILE A 101 -17.14 -18.98 -32.07
C ILE A 101 -16.22 -18.42 -33.17
N ILE A 102 -14.90 -18.58 -33.04
CA ILE A 102 -13.98 -18.07 -34.08
C ILE A 102 -14.19 -18.77 -35.42
N GLU A 103 -14.38 -20.09 -35.44
CA GLU A 103 -14.46 -20.83 -36.71
C GLU A 103 -15.86 -20.83 -37.31
N THR A 104 -16.91 -20.89 -36.48
CA THR A 104 -18.29 -21.12 -36.93
C THR A 104 -19.27 -20.00 -36.57
N ASP A 105 -18.85 -19.01 -35.76
CA ASP A 105 -19.69 -17.92 -35.24
C ASP A 105 -20.96 -18.39 -34.50
N ARG A 106 -20.94 -19.64 -33.99
CA ARG A 106 -22.08 -20.29 -33.35
C ARG A 106 -21.65 -21.21 -32.21
N ILE A 107 -22.56 -21.40 -31.26
CA ILE A 107 -22.46 -22.39 -30.17
C ILE A 107 -23.71 -23.27 -30.23
N THR A 108 -23.54 -24.58 -30.06
CA THR A 108 -24.64 -25.56 -30.06
C THR A 108 -25.30 -25.65 -28.68
N SER A 109 -26.56 -26.10 -28.61
CA SER A 109 -27.28 -26.31 -27.34
C SER A 109 -26.60 -27.35 -26.43
N ILE A 110 -25.89 -28.31 -27.02
CA ILE A 110 -25.09 -29.33 -26.31
C ILE A 110 -24.02 -28.68 -25.42
N ALA A 111 -23.41 -27.58 -25.86
CA ALA A 111 -22.41 -26.87 -25.08
C ALA A 111 -22.94 -26.37 -23.74
N TYR A 112 -24.20 -25.93 -23.68
CA TYR A 112 -24.82 -25.46 -22.45
C TYR A 112 -25.12 -26.61 -21.48
N LYS A 113 -25.52 -27.78 -21.98
CA LYS A 113 -25.66 -29.01 -21.15
C LYS A 113 -24.31 -29.41 -20.52
N ILE A 114 -23.21 -29.23 -21.25
CA ILE A 114 -21.86 -29.50 -20.73
C ILE A 114 -21.46 -28.47 -19.67
N LEU A 115 -21.67 -27.17 -19.93
CA LEU A 115 -21.40 -26.11 -18.95
C LEU A 115 -22.18 -26.31 -17.64
N GLU A 116 -23.45 -26.70 -17.76
CA GLU A 116 -24.30 -27.05 -16.63
C GLU A 116 -23.74 -28.23 -15.82
N ARG A 117 -23.30 -29.29 -16.50
CA ARG A 117 -22.73 -30.47 -15.85
C ARG A 117 -21.35 -30.25 -15.24
N ILE A 118 -20.51 -29.38 -15.83
CA ILE A 118 -19.25 -28.92 -15.23
C ILE A 118 -19.55 -28.15 -13.94
N GLY A 119 -20.55 -27.27 -13.97
CA GLY A 119 -20.97 -26.47 -12.83
C GLY A 119 -20.04 -25.29 -12.52
N ALA A 120 -20.56 -24.29 -11.80
CA ALA A 120 -19.88 -23.01 -11.58
C ALA A 120 -18.54 -23.13 -10.85
N ARG A 121 -18.40 -24.09 -9.92
CA ARG A 121 -17.16 -24.29 -9.14
C ARG A 121 -16.02 -24.78 -10.02
N ALA A 122 -16.25 -25.81 -10.85
CA ALA A 122 -15.24 -26.34 -11.74
C ALA A 122 -14.98 -25.41 -12.93
N LEU A 123 -15.96 -24.61 -13.37
CA LEU A 123 -15.79 -23.66 -14.47
C LEU A 123 -14.62 -22.68 -14.25
N SER A 124 -14.29 -22.36 -12.99
CA SER A 124 -13.15 -21.50 -12.64
C SER A 124 -11.78 -22.08 -13.04
N SER A 125 -11.61 -23.41 -13.11
CA SER A 125 -10.37 -24.00 -13.66
C SER A 125 -10.31 -23.89 -15.18
N HIS A 126 -11.46 -24.03 -15.85
CA HIS A 126 -11.55 -23.85 -17.31
C HIS A 126 -11.23 -22.41 -17.69
N LEU A 127 -11.70 -21.44 -16.90
CA LEU A 127 -11.44 -20.02 -17.15
C LEU A 127 -9.96 -19.68 -16.96
N ARG A 128 -9.29 -20.27 -15.98
CA ARG A 128 -7.84 -20.08 -15.77
C ARG A 128 -7.02 -20.59 -16.96
N LYS A 129 -7.26 -21.83 -17.41
CA LYS A 129 -6.61 -22.38 -18.62
C LYS A 129 -6.92 -21.55 -19.87
N PHE A 130 -8.16 -21.08 -19.99
CA PHE A 130 -8.55 -20.21 -21.08
C PHE A 130 -7.76 -18.90 -21.10
N CYS A 131 -7.53 -18.27 -19.96
CA CYS A 131 -6.70 -17.06 -19.88
C CYS A 131 -5.26 -17.33 -20.36
N ASP A 132 -4.65 -18.45 -19.97
CA ASP A 132 -3.30 -18.81 -20.42
C ASP A 132 -3.26 -19.09 -21.93
N TYR A 133 -4.29 -19.77 -22.44
CA TYR A 133 -4.46 -20.02 -23.88
C TYR A 133 -4.65 -18.72 -24.67
N LEU A 134 -5.48 -17.79 -24.19
CA LEU A 134 -5.71 -16.51 -24.84
C LEU A 134 -4.44 -15.68 -24.96
N VAL A 135 -3.65 -15.58 -23.89
CA VAL A 135 -2.39 -14.84 -23.93
C VAL A 135 -1.46 -15.45 -24.97
N PHE A 136 -1.39 -16.78 -25.05
CA PHE A 136 -0.59 -17.47 -26.06
C PHE A 136 -1.08 -17.20 -27.50
N GLU A 137 -2.39 -17.26 -27.74
CA GLU A 137 -2.96 -16.99 -29.07
C GLU A 137 -2.70 -15.54 -29.53
N PHE A 138 -2.91 -14.57 -28.66
CA PHE A 138 -2.66 -13.16 -28.99
C PHE A 138 -1.17 -12.87 -29.17
N ALA A 139 -0.29 -13.47 -28.37
CA ALA A 139 1.15 -13.28 -28.50
C ALA A 139 1.71 -13.84 -29.82
N ASN A 140 1.06 -14.87 -30.40
CA ASN A 140 1.47 -15.50 -31.65
C ASN A 140 0.61 -15.09 -32.86
N SER A 141 -0.38 -14.20 -32.67
CA SER A 141 -1.29 -13.81 -33.75
C SER A 141 -0.57 -13.00 -34.83
N ARG A 142 -0.68 -13.44 -36.08
CA ARG A 142 -0.09 -12.76 -37.25
C ARG A 142 -1.15 -11.89 -37.92
N GLY A 143 -1.31 -10.65 -37.44
CA GLY A 143 -2.06 -9.60 -38.14
C GLY A 143 -3.27 -9.04 -37.39
N GLU A 144 -3.54 -7.75 -37.63
CA GLU A 144 -4.57 -6.95 -36.94
C GLU A 144 -5.99 -7.50 -37.13
N GLN A 145 -6.30 -8.03 -38.32
CA GLN A 145 -7.61 -8.63 -38.61
C GLN A 145 -7.91 -9.85 -37.73
N HIS A 146 -6.90 -10.69 -37.47
CA HIS A 146 -7.06 -11.86 -36.61
C HIS A 146 -7.27 -11.43 -35.15
N VAL A 147 -6.50 -10.45 -34.67
CA VAL A 147 -6.67 -9.88 -33.33
C VAL A 147 -8.09 -9.33 -33.15
N ASN A 148 -8.61 -8.60 -34.14
CA ASN A 148 -9.97 -8.09 -34.10
C ASN A 148 -11.00 -9.21 -33.97
N LYS A 149 -10.89 -10.26 -34.79
CA LYS A 149 -11.76 -11.44 -34.72
C LYS A 149 -11.71 -12.14 -33.36
N CYS A 150 -10.52 -12.27 -32.76
CA CYS A 150 -10.36 -12.85 -31.42
C CYS A 150 -11.10 -12.04 -30.35
N VAL A 151 -10.99 -10.71 -30.43
CA VAL A 151 -11.66 -9.82 -29.47
C VAL A 151 -13.18 -9.85 -29.67
N ASP A 152 -13.66 -9.93 -30.90
CA ASP A 152 -15.09 -10.00 -31.19
C ASP A 152 -15.67 -11.31 -30.65
N ALA A 153 -14.97 -12.44 -30.86
CA ALA A 153 -15.34 -13.72 -30.24
C ALA A 153 -15.35 -13.67 -28.71
N LEU A 154 -14.38 -12.97 -28.09
CA LEU A 154 -14.37 -12.76 -26.64
C LEU A 154 -15.57 -11.95 -26.15
N ASN A 155 -15.93 -10.89 -26.87
CA ASN A 155 -17.11 -10.08 -26.55
C ASN A 155 -18.40 -10.89 -26.70
N ASP A 156 -18.49 -11.72 -27.73
CA ASP A 156 -19.61 -12.63 -27.93
C ASP A 156 -19.73 -13.63 -26.77
N MET A 157 -18.62 -14.18 -26.27
CA MET A 157 -18.66 -15.07 -25.10
C MET A 157 -19.28 -14.39 -23.87
N ILE A 158 -19.04 -13.09 -23.69
CA ILE A 158 -19.46 -12.32 -22.52
C ILE A 158 -20.90 -11.82 -22.68
N TRP A 159 -21.18 -11.12 -23.78
CA TRP A 159 -22.39 -10.32 -23.95
C TRP A 159 -23.49 -11.03 -24.75
N LYS A 160 -23.10 -11.84 -25.75
CA LYS A 160 -24.04 -12.56 -26.65
C LYS A 160 -24.43 -13.94 -26.10
N TYR A 161 -23.44 -14.72 -25.69
CA TYR A 161 -23.62 -16.12 -25.26
C TYR A 161 -23.62 -16.30 -23.73
N ASN A 162 -23.24 -15.26 -22.97
CA ASN A 162 -23.22 -15.23 -21.51
C ASN A 162 -22.49 -16.43 -20.86
N ILE A 163 -21.38 -16.87 -21.47
CA ILE A 163 -20.57 -18.01 -21.01
C ILE A 163 -19.77 -17.63 -19.76
N VAL A 164 -19.20 -16.43 -19.77
CA VAL A 164 -18.41 -15.87 -18.66
C VAL A 164 -18.73 -14.39 -18.49
N THR A 165 -18.74 -13.91 -17.26
CA THR A 165 -18.94 -12.49 -17.00
C THR A 165 -17.62 -11.72 -17.12
N ILE A 166 -17.69 -10.45 -17.53
CA ILE A 166 -16.49 -9.62 -17.77
C ILE A 166 -15.62 -9.47 -16.51
N ASP A 167 -16.24 -9.31 -15.34
CA ASP A 167 -15.56 -9.21 -14.05
C ASP A 167 -14.75 -10.47 -13.74
N ARG A 168 -15.30 -11.66 -14.00
CA ARG A 168 -14.60 -12.93 -13.77
C ARG A 168 -13.48 -13.16 -14.77
N LEU A 169 -13.69 -12.85 -16.05
CA LEU A 169 -12.65 -13.01 -17.07
C LEU A 169 -11.47 -12.07 -16.81
N VAL A 170 -11.73 -10.78 -16.55
CA VAL A 170 -10.68 -9.80 -16.27
C VAL A 170 -9.97 -10.12 -14.96
N LEU A 171 -10.69 -10.54 -13.92
CA LEU A 171 -10.08 -10.98 -12.66
C LEU A 171 -9.14 -12.19 -12.87
N CYS A 172 -9.54 -13.16 -13.71
CA CYS A 172 -8.68 -14.28 -14.01
C CYS A 172 -7.44 -13.87 -14.81
N LEU A 173 -7.58 -12.97 -15.81
CA LEU A 173 -6.46 -12.45 -16.61
C LEU A 173 -5.44 -11.67 -15.76
N VAL A 174 -5.93 -10.77 -14.90
CA VAL A 174 -5.09 -9.88 -14.08
C VAL A 174 -4.32 -10.64 -12.99
N LEU A 175 -4.79 -11.83 -12.61
CA LEU A 175 -4.11 -12.74 -11.66
C LEU A 175 -3.20 -13.77 -12.36
N ARG A 176 -2.86 -13.58 -13.64
CA ARG A 176 -1.91 -14.45 -14.36
C ARG A 176 -0.46 -14.06 -14.13
N THR A 177 0.38 -15.08 -14.20
CA THR A 177 1.81 -15.02 -13.86
C THR A 177 2.66 -14.87 -15.13
N GLN A 178 2.15 -14.09 -16.09
CA GLN A 178 2.81 -13.87 -17.38
C GLN A 178 4.01 -12.94 -17.19
N GLU A 179 5.03 -13.09 -18.03
CA GLU A 179 6.27 -12.32 -17.93
C GLU A 179 6.56 -11.56 -19.24
N GLY A 180 7.32 -10.47 -19.12
CA GLY A 180 7.80 -9.71 -20.28
C GLY A 180 6.70 -9.31 -21.26
N ASN A 181 6.89 -9.64 -22.54
CA ASN A 181 5.94 -9.30 -23.60
C ASN A 181 4.58 -9.99 -23.41
N GLU A 182 4.53 -11.18 -22.81
CA GLU A 182 3.27 -11.88 -22.59
C GLU A 182 2.42 -11.20 -21.52
N ALA A 183 3.06 -10.59 -20.51
CA ALA A 183 2.35 -9.74 -19.54
C ALA A 183 1.75 -8.50 -20.23
N GLN A 184 2.51 -7.86 -21.13
CA GLN A 184 2.00 -6.73 -21.91
C GLN A 184 0.82 -7.14 -22.79
N VAL A 185 0.89 -8.30 -23.45
CA VAL A 185 -0.23 -8.86 -24.23
C VAL A 185 -1.43 -9.13 -23.33
N CYS A 186 -1.24 -9.70 -22.13
CA CYS A 186 -2.33 -9.93 -21.17
C CYS A 186 -3.05 -8.62 -20.80
N PHE A 187 -2.30 -7.57 -20.46
CA PHE A 187 -2.88 -6.26 -20.17
C PHE A 187 -3.49 -5.59 -21.40
N PHE A 188 -2.94 -5.82 -22.59
CA PHE A 188 -3.55 -5.36 -23.83
C PHE A 188 -4.90 -6.04 -24.08
N ILE A 189 -5.03 -7.35 -23.86
CA ILE A 189 -6.31 -8.07 -23.92
C ILE A 189 -7.31 -7.44 -22.93
N ILE A 190 -6.89 -7.17 -21.68
CA ILE A 190 -7.75 -6.51 -20.69
C ILE A 190 -8.22 -5.14 -21.21
N GLN A 191 -7.32 -4.31 -21.74
CA GLN A 191 -7.71 -3.01 -22.31
C GLN A 191 -8.73 -3.16 -23.43
N LEU A 192 -8.54 -4.12 -24.34
CA LEU A 192 -9.46 -4.37 -25.45
C LEU A 192 -10.83 -4.85 -24.96
N LEU A 193 -10.89 -5.73 -23.97
CA LEU A 193 -12.14 -6.19 -23.37
C LEU A 193 -12.93 -5.04 -22.73
N LEU A 194 -12.23 -4.09 -22.11
CA LEU A 194 -12.85 -2.98 -21.40
C LEU A 194 -13.23 -1.81 -22.32
N LEU A 195 -12.45 -1.58 -23.39
CA LEU A 195 -12.53 -0.36 -24.20
C LEU A 195 -12.79 -0.56 -25.70
N LYS A 196 -12.66 -1.76 -26.26
CA LYS A 196 -12.95 -1.93 -27.70
C LYS A 196 -14.45 -1.85 -27.95
N THR A 197 -15.25 -2.63 -27.23
CA THR A 197 -16.72 -2.61 -27.35
C THR A 197 -17.33 -1.59 -26.39
N ALA A 198 -18.44 -0.98 -26.81
CA ALA A 198 -19.11 0.03 -26.00
C ALA A 198 -19.95 -0.57 -24.85
N GLU A 199 -20.11 -1.90 -24.80
CA GLU A 199 -21.01 -2.58 -23.85
C GLU A 199 -20.75 -2.20 -22.39
N LEU A 200 -19.51 -2.37 -21.90
CA LEU A 200 -19.19 -2.00 -20.52
C LEU A 200 -19.22 -0.47 -20.32
N ARG A 201 -18.69 0.30 -21.28
CA ARG A 201 -18.63 1.76 -21.17
C ARG A 201 -20.01 2.39 -21.06
N ASN A 202 -20.95 1.96 -21.91
CA ASN A 202 -22.33 2.46 -21.89
C ASN A 202 -23.01 2.13 -20.56
N ARG A 203 -22.84 0.89 -20.08
CA ARG A 203 -23.35 0.47 -18.75
C ARG A 203 -22.80 1.34 -17.63
N VAL A 204 -21.48 1.58 -17.60
CA VAL A 204 -20.84 2.41 -16.59
C VAL A 204 -21.32 3.85 -16.67
N GLN A 205 -21.33 4.46 -17.86
CA GLN A 205 -21.76 5.84 -18.06
C GLN A 205 -23.21 6.06 -17.63
N ASP A 206 -24.12 5.19 -18.05
CA ASP A 206 -25.53 5.30 -17.70
C ASP A 206 -25.77 5.03 -16.20
N PHE A 207 -25.13 4.00 -15.64
CA PHE A 207 -25.23 3.71 -14.21
C PHE A 207 -24.75 4.91 -13.37
N VAL A 208 -23.59 5.47 -13.69
CA VAL A 208 -22.98 6.57 -12.95
C VAL A 208 -23.81 7.86 -13.05
N LYS A 209 -24.37 8.13 -14.23
CA LYS A 209 -25.21 9.29 -14.49
C LYS A 209 -26.54 9.23 -13.76
N GLU A 210 -27.21 8.07 -13.76
CA GLU A 210 -28.58 7.94 -13.25
C GLU A 210 -28.65 7.64 -11.74
N ASN A 211 -27.56 7.14 -11.14
CA ASN A 211 -27.53 6.67 -9.76
C ASN A 211 -26.60 7.49 -8.85
N SER A 212 -26.84 7.37 -7.55
CA SER A 212 -25.99 7.92 -6.48
C SER A 212 -25.56 6.80 -5.53
N PRO A 213 -24.37 6.86 -4.92
CA PRO A 213 -23.91 5.85 -3.96
C PRO A 213 -24.49 6.03 -2.56
N GLU A 214 -25.12 7.18 -2.27
CA GLU A 214 -25.67 7.49 -0.94
C GLU A 214 -26.99 6.76 -0.71
N HIS A 215 -26.95 5.42 -0.68
CA HIS A 215 -28.12 4.55 -0.62
C HIS A 215 -29.00 4.84 0.60
N TRP A 216 -28.41 5.25 1.73
CA TRP A 216 -29.12 5.62 2.95
C TRP A 216 -29.96 6.91 2.83
N LYS A 217 -29.74 7.71 1.79
CA LYS A 217 -30.54 8.92 1.49
C LYS A 217 -31.58 8.67 0.38
N GLN A 218 -31.65 7.45 -0.16
CA GLN A 218 -32.50 7.14 -1.33
C GLN A 218 -33.74 6.35 -0.92
N SER A 219 -34.89 6.76 -1.44
CA SER A 219 -36.16 6.03 -1.29
C SER A 219 -36.51 5.17 -2.51
N ASN A 220 -35.90 5.42 -3.67
CA ASN A 220 -36.23 4.79 -4.95
C ASN A 220 -35.08 3.97 -5.56
N TRP A 221 -34.14 3.48 -4.75
CA TRP A 221 -33.01 2.67 -5.24
C TRP A 221 -33.49 1.46 -6.06
N HIS A 222 -34.47 0.72 -5.55
CA HIS A 222 -34.96 -0.49 -6.21
C HIS A 222 -35.53 -0.22 -7.61
N GLU A 223 -36.28 0.88 -7.77
CA GLU A 223 -36.83 1.28 -9.07
C GLU A 223 -35.72 1.59 -10.08
N LYS A 224 -34.70 2.36 -9.66
CA LYS A 224 -33.55 2.70 -10.52
C LYS A 224 -32.71 1.46 -10.85
N HIS A 225 -32.50 0.58 -9.87
CA HIS A 225 -31.79 -0.68 -10.06
C HIS A 225 -32.52 -1.58 -11.06
N LEU A 226 -33.85 -1.71 -10.97
CA LEU A 226 -34.66 -2.41 -11.95
C LEU A 226 -34.66 -1.75 -13.33
N ALA A 227 -34.65 -0.42 -13.41
CA ALA A 227 -34.52 0.29 -14.68
C ALA A 227 -33.17 -0.02 -15.37
N PHE A 228 -32.07 -0.05 -14.60
CA PHE A 228 -30.76 -0.46 -15.10
C PHE A 228 -30.78 -1.90 -15.62
N HIS A 229 -31.30 -2.87 -14.87
CA HIS A 229 -31.38 -4.28 -15.29
C HIS A 229 -32.34 -4.51 -16.46
N ARG A 230 -33.40 -3.70 -16.60
CA ARG A 230 -34.27 -3.74 -17.79
C ARG A 230 -33.53 -3.27 -19.05
N LYS A 231 -32.69 -2.24 -18.92
CA LYS A 231 -31.87 -1.72 -20.02
C LYS A 231 -30.69 -2.63 -20.35
N TYR A 232 -30.09 -3.22 -19.31
CA TYR A 232 -28.90 -4.07 -19.40
C TYR A 232 -29.11 -5.40 -18.65
N PRO A 233 -29.89 -6.33 -19.22
CA PRO A 233 -30.15 -7.61 -18.56
C PRO A 233 -28.87 -8.41 -18.33
N GLU A 234 -28.70 -8.96 -17.13
CA GLU A 234 -27.60 -9.86 -16.79
C GLU A 234 -28.13 -11.30 -16.71
N LYS A 235 -27.64 -12.17 -17.60
CA LYS A 235 -28.01 -13.59 -17.63
C LYS A 235 -26.88 -14.43 -17.02
N PHE A 236 -27.22 -15.20 -15.99
CA PHE A 236 -26.27 -16.08 -15.27
C PHE A 236 -26.53 -17.56 -15.51
N ALA A 237 -27.67 -17.89 -16.12
CA ALA A 237 -28.06 -19.23 -16.52
C ALA A 237 -28.33 -19.23 -18.03
N PRO A 238 -28.21 -20.40 -18.69
CA PRO A 238 -28.47 -20.55 -20.13
C PRO A 238 -29.97 -20.48 -20.51
N GLU A 239 -30.77 -19.72 -19.76
CA GLU A 239 -32.23 -19.55 -19.92
C GLU A 239 -32.60 -19.11 -21.34
N GLY A 240 -31.93 -18.09 -21.87
CA GLY A 240 -32.31 -17.47 -23.15
C GLY A 240 -32.00 -18.28 -24.41
N ILE A 241 -31.24 -19.38 -24.32
CA ILE A 241 -30.84 -20.20 -25.48
C ILE A 241 -31.52 -21.57 -25.45
N LEU A 242 -31.80 -22.10 -24.25
CA LEU A 242 -32.66 -23.28 -24.08
C LEU A 242 -34.12 -22.98 -24.43
N GLU A 243 -34.62 -21.76 -24.16
CA GLU A 243 -35.96 -21.32 -24.60
C GLU A 243 -36.10 -21.23 -26.12
N GLN A 244 -35.05 -20.80 -26.84
CA GLN A 244 -35.05 -20.74 -28.31
C GLN A 244 -35.02 -22.12 -28.98
N SER A 245 -34.66 -23.18 -28.24
CA SER A 245 -34.59 -24.56 -28.74
C SER A 245 -35.83 -25.40 -28.42
N GLY A 246 -36.94 -24.77 -27.99
CA GLY A 246 -38.25 -25.42 -27.87
C GLY A 246 -38.41 -26.38 -26.68
N GLY A 247 -37.50 -26.33 -25.70
CA GLY A 247 -37.58 -27.12 -24.47
C GLY A 247 -38.52 -26.51 -23.43
N ALA A 248 -39.14 -27.35 -22.60
CA ALA A 248 -40.05 -26.96 -21.52
C ALA A 248 -39.42 -25.93 -20.55
N SER A 249 -40.29 -25.11 -19.94
CA SER A 249 -39.96 -24.10 -18.93
C SER A 249 -38.86 -24.55 -17.97
N SER A 250 -37.75 -23.80 -17.99
CA SER A 250 -36.57 -24.03 -17.17
C SER A 250 -36.91 -24.05 -15.66
N PRO A 251 -36.37 -25.01 -14.87
CA PRO A 251 -36.55 -25.05 -13.41
C PRO A 251 -35.70 -24.03 -12.64
N TYR A 252 -34.89 -23.22 -13.33
CA TYR A 252 -33.99 -22.25 -12.71
C TYR A 252 -34.76 -21.01 -12.24
N HIS A 253 -34.86 -20.82 -10.93
CA HIS A 253 -35.31 -19.57 -10.32
C HIS A 253 -34.10 -18.67 -10.07
N SER A 254 -34.08 -17.48 -10.67
CA SER A 254 -33.06 -16.48 -10.38
C SER A 254 -33.16 -16.05 -8.91
N LEU A 255 -32.00 -15.98 -8.24
CA LEU A 255 -31.96 -15.46 -6.87
C LEU A 255 -32.24 -13.95 -6.88
N PRO A 256 -32.89 -13.40 -5.84
CA PRO A 256 -33.17 -11.97 -5.77
C PRO A 256 -31.89 -11.12 -5.84
N VAL A 257 -31.86 -10.16 -6.77
CA VAL A 257 -30.77 -9.19 -6.92
C VAL A 257 -31.28 -7.80 -6.53
N TYR A 258 -30.88 -7.31 -5.35
CA TYR A 258 -31.36 -6.03 -4.80
C TYR A 258 -30.44 -4.84 -5.07
N PHE A 259 -29.13 -5.08 -5.21
CA PHE A 259 -28.11 -4.02 -5.26
C PHE A 259 -27.07 -4.23 -6.35
N GLY A 260 -26.65 -5.49 -6.56
CA GLY A 260 -25.56 -5.80 -7.47
C GLY A 260 -25.89 -5.57 -8.94
N ASN A 261 -24.88 -5.16 -9.70
CA ASN A 261 -24.85 -5.20 -11.16
C ASN A 261 -23.39 -5.35 -11.61
N VAL A 262 -23.16 -5.58 -12.90
CA VAL A 262 -21.83 -5.81 -13.48
C VAL A 262 -20.86 -4.66 -13.21
N CYS A 263 -21.33 -3.41 -13.17
CA CYS A 263 -20.48 -2.25 -12.89
C CYS A 263 -19.94 -2.31 -11.45
N LEU A 264 -20.83 -2.52 -10.46
CA LEU A 264 -20.44 -2.63 -9.05
C LEU A 264 -19.60 -3.89 -8.78
N ARG A 265 -19.89 -5.01 -9.44
CA ARG A 265 -19.07 -6.23 -9.35
C ARG A 265 -17.67 -6.06 -9.95
N PHE A 266 -17.54 -5.22 -10.97
CA PHE A 266 -16.26 -4.94 -11.62
C PHE A 266 -15.37 -3.99 -10.83
N LEU A 267 -15.94 -3.10 -9.99
CA LEU A 267 -15.16 -2.07 -9.30
C LEU A 267 -14.02 -2.63 -8.43
N PRO A 268 -14.20 -3.66 -7.58
CA PRO A 268 -13.09 -4.29 -6.86
C PRO A 268 -12.06 -4.98 -7.78
N VAL A 269 -12.47 -5.42 -8.97
CA VAL A 269 -11.55 -5.96 -9.97
C VAL A 269 -10.74 -4.84 -10.59
N PHE A 270 -11.35 -3.66 -10.79
CA PHE A 270 -10.68 -2.50 -11.35
C PHE A 270 -9.55 -1.98 -10.44
N ASP A 271 -9.72 -2.06 -9.13
CA ASP A 271 -8.67 -1.79 -8.15
C ASP A 271 -7.40 -2.64 -8.42
N ILE A 272 -7.60 -3.95 -8.64
CA ILE A 272 -6.54 -4.92 -8.92
C ILE A 272 -5.91 -4.67 -10.30
N VAL A 273 -6.74 -4.33 -11.29
CA VAL A 273 -6.27 -3.95 -12.64
C VAL A 273 -5.32 -2.77 -12.56
N ILE A 274 -5.70 -1.70 -11.86
CA ILE A 274 -4.83 -0.53 -11.69
C ILE A 274 -3.50 -0.95 -11.05
N HIS A 275 -3.54 -1.73 -9.96
CA HIS A 275 -2.33 -2.22 -9.28
C HIS A 275 -1.38 -2.99 -10.20
N ARG A 276 -1.88 -3.95 -10.99
CA ARG A 276 -1.04 -4.68 -11.92
C ARG A 276 -0.45 -3.79 -13.03
N TYR A 277 -1.18 -2.77 -13.47
CA TYR A 277 -0.67 -1.83 -14.47
C TYR A 277 0.40 -0.89 -13.89
N LEU A 278 0.35 -0.57 -12.60
CA LEU A 278 1.39 0.21 -11.91
C LEU A 278 2.73 -0.54 -11.81
N GLU A 279 2.66 -1.86 -11.76
CA GLU A 279 3.84 -2.73 -11.65
C GLU A 279 4.63 -2.82 -12.97
N LEU A 280 4.01 -2.49 -14.11
CA LEU A 280 4.62 -2.61 -15.43
C LEU A 280 4.61 -1.28 -16.20
N ASN A 281 5.78 -0.65 -16.29
CA ASN A 281 5.93 0.66 -16.95
C ASN A 281 5.47 0.70 -18.42
N ALA A 282 5.57 -0.41 -19.15
CA ALA A 282 5.17 -0.48 -20.56
C ALA A 282 3.67 -0.19 -20.80
N VAL A 283 2.80 -0.43 -19.81
CA VAL A 283 1.33 -0.29 -19.95
C VAL A 283 0.76 1.00 -19.36
N THR A 284 1.63 1.97 -19.07
CA THR A 284 1.26 3.28 -18.51
C THR A 284 0.15 3.99 -19.27
N LYS A 285 0.32 4.16 -20.59
CA LYS A 285 -0.66 4.87 -21.42
C LYS A 285 -2.02 4.14 -21.44
N SER A 286 -1.98 2.81 -21.39
CA SER A 286 -3.18 1.98 -21.31
C SER A 286 -3.95 2.24 -20.02
N LEU A 287 -3.24 2.31 -18.89
CA LEU A 287 -3.83 2.67 -17.58
C LEU A 287 -4.49 4.05 -17.62
N GLU A 288 -3.82 5.03 -18.22
CA GLU A 288 -4.35 6.39 -18.35
C GLU A 288 -5.67 6.41 -19.12
N THR A 289 -5.76 5.69 -20.23
CA THR A 289 -7.00 5.58 -21.02
C THR A 289 -8.10 4.87 -20.23
N LEU A 290 -7.77 3.83 -19.46
CA LEU A 290 -8.74 3.14 -18.60
C LEU A 290 -9.31 4.07 -17.53
N LEU A 291 -8.46 4.87 -16.87
CA LEU A 291 -8.88 5.85 -15.86
C LEU A 291 -9.79 6.93 -16.46
N GLU A 292 -9.50 7.39 -17.69
CA GLU A 292 -10.32 8.38 -18.38
C GLU A 292 -11.75 7.88 -18.66
N HIS A 293 -11.89 6.62 -19.10
CA HIS A 293 -13.18 6.08 -19.51
C HIS A 293 -13.98 5.46 -18.36
N LEU A 294 -13.29 4.79 -17.43
CA LEU A 294 -13.93 3.99 -16.37
C LEU A 294 -13.69 4.57 -14.97
N GLY A 295 -12.83 5.59 -14.81
CA GLY A 295 -12.54 6.21 -13.51
C GLY A 295 -13.77 6.80 -12.82
N CYS A 296 -14.78 7.25 -13.59
CA CYS A 296 -16.04 7.74 -13.04
C CYS A 296 -16.80 6.70 -12.19
N LEU A 297 -16.52 5.40 -12.36
CA LEU A 297 -17.10 4.32 -11.57
C LEU A 297 -16.71 4.39 -10.08
N TYR A 298 -15.56 5.01 -9.77
CA TYR A 298 -15.13 5.25 -8.38
C TYR A 298 -16.08 6.13 -7.56
N LYS A 299 -17.06 6.78 -8.22
CA LYS A 299 -18.21 7.39 -7.54
C LYS A 299 -18.90 6.42 -6.56
N PHE A 300 -18.89 5.12 -6.85
CA PHE A 300 -19.53 4.06 -6.04
C PHE A 300 -18.53 3.22 -5.23
N HIS A 301 -17.26 3.61 -5.20
CA HIS A 301 -16.28 2.92 -4.39
C HIS A 301 -16.58 3.20 -2.90
N ASP A 302 -16.51 2.17 -2.06
CA ASP A 302 -16.84 2.27 -0.64
C ASP A 302 -15.75 3.00 0.17
N ARG A 303 -14.48 2.81 -0.21
CA ARG A 303 -13.29 3.40 0.43
C ARG A 303 -12.29 4.06 -0.54
N PRO A 304 -12.68 5.07 -1.33
CA PRO A 304 -11.85 5.64 -2.39
C PRO A 304 -10.58 6.34 -1.85
N VAL A 305 -10.64 7.03 -0.70
CA VAL A 305 -9.46 7.68 -0.12
C VAL A 305 -8.50 6.63 0.44
N THR A 306 -9.02 5.62 1.13
CA THR A 306 -8.23 4.50 1.67
C THR A 306 -7.56 3.71 0.54
N TYR A 307 -8.27 3.45 -0.56
CA TYR A 307 -7.71 2.80 -1.74
C TYR A 307 -6.54 3.61 -2.33
N LEU A 308 -6.74 4.93 -2.52
CA LEU A 308 -5.67 5.83 -2.99
C LEU A 308 -4.48 5.86 -2.04
N TYR A 309 -4.72 5.99 -0.73
CA TYR A 309 -3.68 5.98 0.29
C TYR A 309 -2.84 4.71 0.19
N ASN A 310 -3.49 3.53 0.19
CA ASN A 310 -2.79 2.25 0.09
C ASN A 310 -2.03 2.11 -1.24
N THR A 311 -2.62 2.58 -2.34
CA THR A 311 -2.01 2.49 -3.67
C THR A 311 -0.77 3.38 -3.77
N LEU A 312 -0.87 4.66 -3.39
CA LEU A 312 0.24 5.60 -3.42
C LEU A 312 1.35 5.19 -2.44
N HIS A 313 0.98 4.69 -1.26
CA HIS A 313 1.93 4.25 -0.27
C HIS A 313 2.67 2.99 -0.70
N TYR A 314 1.96 1.96 -1.15
CA TYR A 314 2.54 0.68 -1.53
C TYR A 314 3.39 0.78 -2.80
N TYR A 315 2.94 1.58 -3.77
CA TYR A 315 3.63 1.79 -5.04
C TYR A 315 4.48 3.06 -5.08
N ASP A 316 4.91 3.60 -3.92
CA ASP A 316 5.77 4.79 -3.87
C ASP A 316 6.98 4.66 -4.80
N ARG A 317 7.69 3.53 -4.74
CA ARG A 317 8.84 3.25 -5.62
C ARG A 317 8.48 3.27 -7.12
N ASN A 318 7.29 2.80 -7.47
CA ASN A 318 6.83 2.72 -8.87
C ASN A 318 6.25 4.05 -9.37
N LEU A 319 5.82 4.95 -8.47
CA LEU A 319 5.08 6.17 -8.79
C LEU A 319 5.86 7.47 -8.55
N ARG A 320 6.92 7.44 -7.73
CA ARG A 320 7.69 8.63 -7.32
C ARG A 320 8.11 9.49 -8.51
N ASP A 321 8.70 8.87 -9.52
CA ASP A 321 9.21 9.54 -10.72
C ASP A 321 8.15 9.71 -11.82
N ARG A 322 6.87 9.50 -11.49
CA ARG A 322 5.73 9.52 -12.42
C ARG A 322 4.61 10.45 -11.94
N PRO A 323 4.90 11.75 -11.73
CA PRO A 323 3.94 12.71 -11.16
C PRO A 323 2.67 12.87 -12.00
N VAL A 324 2.76 12.78 -13.33
CA VAL A 324 1.58 12.85 -14.23
C VAL A 324 0.60 11.70 -13.96
N LEU A 325 1.12 10.48 -13.75
CA LEU A 325 0.27 9.34 -13.46
C LEU A 325 -0.34 9.45 -12.06
N ARG A 326 0.43 9.86 -11.05
CA ARG A 326 -0.09 10.13 -9.69
C ARG A 326 -1.24 11.15 -9.74
N ARG A 327 -1.02 12.24 -10.48
CA ARG A 327 -2.04 13.27 -10.74
C ARG A 327 -3.29 12.67 -11.39
N ARG A 328 -3.16 11.86 -12.43
CA ARG A 328 -4.29 11.22 -13.12
C ARG A 328 -5.06 10.23 -12.25
N LEU A 329 -4.37 9.43 -11.43
CA LEU A 329 -5.01 8.53 -10.47
C LEU A 329 -5.88 9.28 -9.47
N VAL A 330 -5.31 10.32 -8.84
CA VAL A 330 -6.03 11.16 -7.88
C VAL A 330 -7.18 11.90 -8.55
N ALA A 331 -6.97 12.44 -9.76
CA ALA A 331 -8.02 13.09 -10.54
C ALA A 331 -9.19 12.15 -10.85
N ALA A 332 -8.91 10.94 -11.31
CA ALA A 332 -9.93 9.97 -11.70
C ALA A 332 -10.76 9.53 -10.49
N ILE A 333 -10.11 9.21 -9.37
CA ILE A 333 -10.76 8.61 -8.20
C ILE A 333 -11.45 9.67 -7.35
N LEU A 334 -10.73 10.71 -6.89
CA LEU A 334 -11.35 11.76 -6.07
C LEU A 334 -12.25 12.68 -6.89
N GLY A 335 -11.93 12.89 -8.18
CA GLY A 335 -12.78 13.67 -9.07
C GLY A 335 -14.12 13.01 -9.37
N ALA A 336 -14.23 11.68 -9.31
CA ALA A 336 -15.50 10.98 -9.43
C ALA A 336 -16.48 11.27 -8.28
N LEU A 337 -15.98 11.76 -7.14
CA LEU A 337 -16.77 12.07 -5.94
C LEU A 337 -17.27 13.52 -5.91
N LYS A 338 -16.83 14.38 -6.84
CA LYS A 338 -17.07 15.84 -6.80
C LYS A 338 -18.56 16.24 -6.76
N ASP A 339 -19.43 15.41 -7.35
CA ASP A 339 -20.87 15.69 -7.47
C ASP A 339 -21.68 15.15 -6.27
N ILE A 340 -21.05 14.33 -5.42
CA ILE A 340 -21.70 13.67 -4.26
C ILE A 340 -21.08 14.06 -2.91
N ARG A 341 -19.91 14.70 -2.94
CA ARG A 341 -19.22 15.23 -1.77
C ARG A 341 -19.14 16.75 -1.87
N PRO A 342 -19.39 17.48 -0.76
CA PRO A 342 -19.31 18.93 -0.75
C PRO A 342 -17.88 19.44 -1.07
N PRO A 343 -17.75 20.68 -1.61
CA PRO A 343 -16.45 21.33 -1.78
C PRO A 343 -15.64 21.36 -0.48
N GLY A 344 -14.32 21.21 -0.58
CA GLY A 344 -13.42 21.15 0.59
C GLY A 344 -13.46 19.81 1.36
N TRP A 345 -14.18 18.79 0.87
CA TRP A 345 -14.23 17.48 1.53
C TRP A 345 -12.88 16.73 1.52
N SER A 346 -12.03 16.89 0.50
CA SER A 346 -10.76 16.14 0.38
C SER A 346 -9.54 17.02 0.13
N LEU A 347 -9.27 17.37 -1.12
CA LEU A 347 -8.06 18.07 -1.55
C LEU A 347 -8.11 19.56 -1.16
N SER A 348 -6.95 20.15 -0.85
CA SER A 348 -6.83 21.59 -0.61
C SER A 348 -7.08 22.42 -1.86
N ASP A 349 -7.49 23.67 -1.69
CA ASP A 349 -7.72 24.59 -2.80
C ASP A 349 -6.45 24.85 -3.63
N ALA A 350 -5.28 24.89 -2.98
CA ALA A 350 -3.99 25.03 -3.63
C ALA A 350 -3.70 23.83 -4.55
N TYR A 351 -3.91 22.61 -4.04
CA TYR A 351 -3.74 21.41 -4.83
C TYR A 351 -4.77 21.31 -5.96
N ILE A 352 -6.04 21.66 -5.72
CA ILE A 352 -7.08 21.71 -6.77
C ILE A 352 -6.70 22.71 -7.87
N SER A 353 -6.10 23.85 -7.52
CA SER A 353 -5.61 24.83 -8.50
C SER A 353 -4.48 24.27 -9.36
N TYR A 354 -3.53 23.55 -8.74
CA TYR A 354 -2.53 22.76 -9.47
C TYR A 354 -3.18 21.73 -10.40
N MET A 355 -4.19 20.99 -9.92
CA MET A 355 -4.91 19.99 -10.71
C MET A 355 -5.63 20.55 -11.94
N ARG A 356 -6.03 21.83 -11.91
CA ARG A 356 -6.70 22.53 -13.03
C ARG A 356 -5.74 23.14 -14.02
N SER A 357 -4.47 23.33 -13.65
CA SER A 357 -3.47 23.95 -14.51
C SER A 357 -3.28 23.09 -15.77
N SER A 358 -3.63 23.64 -16.94
CA SER A 358 -3.60 22.96 -18.22
C SER A 358 -2.17 22.91 -18.76
N GLY A 359 -1.53 21.74 -18.66
CA GLY A 359 -0.23 21.48 -19.26
C GLY A 359 0.54 20.36 -18.55
N ASP A 360 1.45 19.73 -19.28
CA ASP A 360 2.52 18.86 -18.74
C ASP A 360 3.55 19.64 -17.89
N GLU A 361 3.27 20.90 -17.53
CA GLU A 361 4.04 21.65 -16.55
C GLU A 361 3.82 21.05 -15.15
N ILE A 362 4.68 20.10 -14.83
CA ILE A 362 4.83 19.41 -13.55
C ILE A 362 5.42 20.34 -12.46
N SER A 363 5.72 21.60 -12.79
CA SER A 363 6.61 22.51 -12.05
C SER A 363 6.04 23.13 -10.78
N TRP A 364 4.89 22.69 -10.28
CA TRP A 364 4.37 23.23 -9.02
C TRP A 364 5.27 22.83 -7.86
N LEU A 365 5.98 23.80 -7.31
CA LEU A 365 6.79 23.67 -6.10
C LEU A 365 6.00 24.35 -4.95
N PRO A 366 5.33 23.58 -4.09
CA PRO A 366 4.60 24.16 -2.97
C PRO A 366 5.57 24.85 -2.01
N ASP A 367 5.20 26.04 -1.54
CA ASP A 367 5.96 26.79 -0.54
C ASP A 367 5.62 26.31 0.88
N LEU A 368 6.31 26.86 1.88
CA LEU A 368 6.08 26.48 3.28
C LEU A 368 4.64 26.80 3.74
N ASP A 369 4.02 27.87 3.23
CA ASP A 369 2.65 28.26 3.58
C ASP A 369 1.62 27.19 3.19
N TYR A 370 1.82 26.53 2.04
CA TYR A 370 1.02 25.37 1.66
C TYR A 370 1.04 24.26 2.73
N TYR A 371 2.23 23.87 3.21
CA TYR A 371 2.37 22.82 4.23
C TYR A 371 1.80 23.26 5.59
N ILE A 372 1.97 24.53 5.96
CA ILE A 372 1.37 25.11 7.17
C ILE A 372 -0.15 25.00 7.11
N LYS A 373 -0.78 25.40 6.00
CA LYS A 373 -2.23 25.30 5.81
C LYS A 373 -2.72 23.86 5.85
N LEU A 374 -1.95 22.93 5.28
CA LEU A 374 -2.30 21.51 5.26
C LEU A 374 -2.26 20.90 6.66
N ILE A 375 -1.22 21.16 7.45
CA ILE A 375 -1.13 20.71 8.85
C ILE A 375 -2.17 21.39 9.73
N ARG A 376 -2.45 22.68 9.51
CA ARG A 376 -3.48 23.43 10.23
C ARG A 376 -4.86 22.75 10.14
N ARG A 377 -5.22 22.20 8.97
CA ARG A 377 -6.48 21.45 8.80
C ARG A 377 -6.57 20.27 9.76
N ILE A 378 -5.47 19.56 10.02
CA ILE A 378 -5.42 18.45 10.97
C ILE A 378 -5.52 18.96 12.40
N VAL A 379 -4.67 19.94 12.76
CA VAL A 379 -4.64 20.53 14.11
C VAL A 379 -6.02 21.02 14.53
N GLU A 380 -6.66 21.84 13.69
CA GLU A 380 -7.95 22.44 14.02
C GLU A 380 -9.09 21.40 14.04
N THR A 381 -8.99 20.34 13.22
CA THR A 381 -9.95 19.22 13.22
C THR A 381 -9.83 18.38 14.49
N MET A 382 -8.60 18.05 14.91
CA MET A 382 -8.34 17.26 16.12
C MET A 382 -8.70 18.03 17.40
N ASN A 383 -8.45 19.34 17.42
CA ASN A 383 -8.78 20.21 18.55
C ASN A 383 -10.27 20.59 18.60
N GLY A 384 -11.05 20.30 17.55
CA GLY A 384 -12.47 20.67 17.46
C GLY A 384 -12.75 22.18 17.36
N SER A 385 -11.70 22.99 17.23
CA SER A 385 -11.77 24.46 17.22
C SER A 385 -12.45 25.03 15.96
N LYS A 386 -12.31 24.36 14.81
CA LYS A 386 -12.92 24.75 13.54
C LYS A 386 -13.19 23.54 12.67
N ALA A 387 -14.37 23.51 12.05
CA ALA A 387 -14.69 22.51 11.03
C ALA A 387 -14.05 22.92 9.69
N HIS A 388 -12.82 22.47 9.44
CA HIS A 388 -12.20 22.59 8.10
C HIS A 388 -12.88 21.71 7.07
N PHE A 389 -13.30 20.53 7.51
CA PHE A 389 -14.01 19.58 6.68
C PHE A 389 -15.53 19.74 6.88
N PRO A 390 -16.31 19.59 5.80
CA PRO A 390 -17.77 19.67 5.88
C PRO A 390 -18.35 18.54 6.74
N SER A 391 -19.47 18.84 7.42
CA SER A 391 -20.18 17.88 8.27
C SER A 391 -20.56 16.63 7.48
N THR A 392 -20.18 15.47 8.02
CA THR A 392 -20.29 14.17 7.36
C THR A 392 -20.89 13.15 8.33
N ASP A 393 -21.81 12.32 7.87
CA ASP A 393 -22.36 11.20 8.65
C ASP A 393 -21.38 10.02 8.63
N TRP A 394 -20.53 9.92 9.64
CA TRP A 394 -19.45 8.94 9.71
C TRP A 394 -19.91 7.48 9.74
N ARG A 395 -21.20 7.20 9.99
CA ARG A 395 -21.77 5.84 9.94
C ARG A 395 -21.74 5.23 8.54
N PHE A 396 -21.73 6.08 7.51
CA PHE A 396 -21.82 5.69 6.10
C PHE A 396 -20.60 6.14 5.30
N ASN A 397 -19.46 6.36 5.96
CA ASN A 397 -18.22 6.76 5.32
C ASN A 397 -17.09 5.79 5.67
N GLU A 398 -16.03 5.81 4.87
CA GLU A 398 -14.87 4.93 5.04
C GLU A 398 -14.07 5.18 6.32
N PHE A 399 -14.20 6.39 6.89
CA PHE A 399 -13.52 6.78 8.12
C PHE A 399 -14.50 6.90 9.29
N PRO A 400 -14.07 6.50 10.50
CA PRO A 400 -14.94 6.51 11.68
C PRO A 400 -15.17 7.91 12.27
N ASN A 401 -14.31 8.89 11.95
CA ASN A 401 -14.35 10.23 12.53
C ASN A 401 -13.58 11.26 11.68
N PRO A 402 -13.74 12.57 11.96
CA PRO A 402 -13.10 13.65 11.19
C PRO A 402 -11.57 13.60 11.22
N ALA A 403 -10.95 13.19 12.33
CA ALA A 403 -9.50 13.17 12.47
C ALA A 403 -8.86 12.11 11.56
N ALA A 404 -9.43 10.90 11.51
CA ALA A 404 -9.00 9.85 10.59
C ALA A 404 -9.13 10.32 9.13
N HIS A 405 -10.27 10.92 8.78
CA HIS A 405 -10.48 11.49 7.45
C HIS A 405 -9.42 12.54 7.10
N ALA A 406 -9.20 13.51 7.99
CA ALA A 406 -8.24 14.60 7.82
C ALA A 406 -6.81 14.08 7.60
N LEU A 407 -6.40 13.05 8.35
CA LEU A 407 -5.10 12.42 8.20
C LEU A 407 -4.93 11.80 6.81
N TYR A 408 -5.85 10.91 6.41
CA TYR A 408 -5.68 10.13 5.19
C TYR A 408 -5.80 10.97 3.92
N VAL A 409 -6.70 11.96 3.86
CA VAL A 409 -6.76 12.88 2.71
C VAL A 409 -5.49 13.72 2.61
N THR A 410 -4.91 14.11 3.75
CA THR A 410 -3.64 14.86 3.79
C THR A 410 -2.48 14.00 3.30
N CYS A 411 -2.37 12.75 3.75
CA CYS A 411 -1.33 11.84 3.28
C CYS A 411 -1.47 11.53 1.77
N VAL A 412 -2.69 11.34 1.27
CA VAL A 412 -2.95 11.17 -0.17
C VAL A 412 -2.47 12.39 -0.96
N GLU A 413 -2.81 13.60 -0.51
CA GLU A 413 -2.40 14.85 -1.17
C GLU A 413 -0.88 15.02 -1.16
N LEU A 414 -0.22 14.76 -0.03
CA LEU A 414 1.24 14.82 0.09
C LEU A 414 1.96 13.82 -0.81
N MET A 415 1.49 12.57 -0.87
CA MET A 415 2.06 11.55 -1.76
C MET A 415 1.77 11.81 -3.24
N ALA A 416 0.75 12.60 -3.56
CA ALA A 416 0.38 12.96 -4.92
C ALA A 416 1.06 14.24 -5.43
N ALA A 417 1.63 15.05 -4.52
CA ALA A 417 2.35 16.27 -4.87
C ALA A 417 3.52 15.97 -5.84
N PRO A 418 3.78 16.84 -6.85
CA PRO A 418 4.78 16.59 -7.90
C PRO A 418 6.22 16.87 -7.44
N VAL A 419 6.50 16.74 -6.14
CA VAL A 419 7.80 16.99 -5.52
C VAL A 419 8.36 15.70 -4.92
N SER A 420 9.66 15.69 -4.62
CA SER A 420 10.30 14.53 -4.01
C SER A 420 9.91 14.38 -2.54
N PRO A 421 9.96 13.15 -1.98
CA PRO A 421 9.76 12.91 -0.56
C PRO A 421 10.64 13.80 0.34
N THR A 422 11.89 14.04 -0.07
CA THR A 422 12.84 14.93 0.62
C THR A 422 12.31 16.35 0.75
N VAL A 423 11.72 16.92 -0.30
CA VAL A 423 11.15 18.27 -0.25
C VAL A 423 9.93 18.28 0.66
N VAL A 424 9.04 17.28 0.56
CA VAL A 424 7.86 17.19 1.43
C VAL A 424 8.24 17.10 2.89
N THR A 425 9.09 16.14 3.27
CA THR A 425 9.46 15.92 4.68
C THR A 425 10.18 17.12 5.28
N ASN A 426 11.12 17.73 4.56
CA ASN A 426 11.81 18.92 5.07
C ASN A 426 10.86 20.08 5.30
N ASN A 427 9.89 20.31 4.40
CA ASN A 427 8.88 21.34 4.61
C ASN A 427 7.94 21.00 5.78
N LEU A 428 7.55 19.73 5.94
CA LEU A 428 6.74 19.30 7.09
C LEU A 428 7.44 19.54 8.43
N LEU A 429 8.75 19.30 8.51
CA LEU A 429 9.54 19.62 9.69
C LEU A 429 9.68 21.15 9.87
N ASP A 430 9.88 21.87 8.78
CA ASP A 430 10.01 23.32 8.77
C ASP A 430 8.70 24.06 9.16
N VAL A 431 7.53 23.41 9.06
CA VAL A 431 6.26 23.94 9.61
C VAL A 431 6.45 24.31 11.08
N VAL A 432 7.11 23.45 11.86
CA VAL A 432 7.36 23.67 13.29
C VAL A 432 8.66 24.45 13.52
N MET A 433 9.72 24.15 12.77
CA MET A 433 11.05 24.75 13.00
C MET A 433 11.15 26.20 12.52
N LYS A 434 10.36 26.60 11.50
CA LYS A 434 10.41 27.92 10.88
C LYS A 434 9.05 28.64 10.88
N GLY A 435 7.94 27.89 11.00
CA GLY A 435 6.58 28.43 11.01
C GLY A 435 6.11 28.99 12.36
N TYR A 436 6.99 29.15 13.35
CA TYR A 436 6.65 29.66 14.69
C TYR A 436 5.98 31.04 14.67
N SER A 437 6.19 31.85 13.62
CA SER A 437 5.57 33.17 13.48
C SER A 437 4.06 33.13 13.22
N VAL A 438 3.53 31.99 12.75
CA VAL A 438 2.11 31.81 12.42
C VAL A 438 1.41 30.74 13.26
N ILE A 439 2.17 30.07 14.14
CA ILE A 439 1.64 29.08 15.09
C ILE A 439 1.38 29.81 16.42
N PRO A 440 0.16 29.74 16.97
CA PRO A 440 -0.10 30.24 18.32
C PRO A 440 0.84 29.56 19.32
N TRP A 441 1.51 30.34 20.17
CA TRP A 441 2.56 29.85 21.06
C TRP A 441 2.04 28.73 21.99
N ASP A 442 0.82 28.84 22.49
CA ASP A 442 0.15 27.88 23.36
C ASP A 442 -0.26 26.58 22.65
N GLN A 443 -0.17 26.52 21.32
CA GLN A 443 -0.64 25.40 20.51
C GLN A 443 0.49 24.59 19.87
N ILE A 444 1.76 24.94 20.06
CA ILE A 444 2.89 24.32 19.36
C ILE A 444 2.91 22.77 19.48
N HIS A 445 2.49 22.23 20.63
CA HIS A 445 2.42 20.79 20.85
C HIS A 445 1.42 20.09 19.92
N LEU A 446 0.31 20.74 19.57
CA LEU A 446 -0.68 20.20 18.64
C LEU A 446 -0.11 20.09 17.22
N TRP A 447 0.73 21.06 16.83
CA TRP A 447 1.41 21.08 15.55
C TRP A 447 2.51 20.01 15.48
N VAL A 448 3.34 19.92 16.53
CA VAL A 448 4.35 18.86 16.68
C VAL A 448 3.70 17.48 16.59
N ASN A 449 2.59 17.26 17.31
CA ASN A 449 1.84 16.01 17.27
C ASN A 449 1.29 15.70 15.87
N SER A 450 0.70 16.69 15.19
CA SER A 450 0.11 16.52 13.87
C SER A 450 1.17 16.23 12.80
N VAL A 451 2.32 16.91 12.84
CA VAL A 451 3.46 16.62 11.94
C VAL A 451 3.98 15.20 12.20
N GLY A 452 4.16 14.81 13.45
CA GLY A 452 4.59 13.45 13.81
C GLY A 452 3.62 12.38 13.31
N LEU A 453 2.31 12.61 13.48
CA LEU A 453 1.25 11.71 13.00
C LEU A 453 1.27 11.56 11.47
N VAL A 454 1.38 12.66 10.74
CA VAL A 454 1.45 12.64 9.27
C VAL A 454 2.71 11.93 8.79
N LEU A 455 3.89 12.24 9.35
CA LEU A 455 5.15 11.60 8.97
C LEU A 455 5.11 10.09 9.22
N ALA A 456 4.56 9.64 10.35
CA ALA A 456 4.41 8.23 10.68
C ALA A 456 3.44 7.49 9.73
N ALA A 457 2.52 8.20 9.07
CA ALA A 457 1.57 7.65 8.11
C ALA A 457 2.04 7.75 6.65
N LEU A 458 3.21 8.32 6.38
CA LEU A 458 3.79 8.36 5.04
C LEU A 458 4.72 7.16 4.78
N PRO A 459 5.09 6.87 3.52
CA PRO A 459 6.04 5.80 3.20
C PRO A 459 7.44 6.03 3.79
N GLU A 460 8.24 4.97 3.84
CA GLU A 460 9.64 5.02 4.32
C GLU A 460 10.49 6.07 3.63
N SER A 461 10.27 6.27 2.33
CA SER A 461 10.96 7.31 1.56
C SER A 461 10.73 8.73 2.07
N TYR A 462 9.70 8.96 2.88
CA TYR A 462 9.38 10.25 3.50
C TYR A 462 9.93 10.31 4.93
N TRP A 463 9.55 9.36 5.80
CA TRP A 463 9.93 9.46 7.21
C TRP A 463 11.40 9.14 7.50
N SER A 464 12.07 8.36 6.65
CA SER A 464 13.51 8.07 6.84
C SER A 464 14.40 9.32 6.70
N ILE A 465 13.91 10.38 6.04
CA ILE A 465 14.60 11.69 5.94
C ILE A 465 14.71 12.38 7.30
N VAL A 466 13.88 12.00 8.28
CA VAL A 466 14.01 12.49 9.66
C VAL A 466 15.35 12.07 10.26
N ASP A 467 15.85 10.88 9.92
CA ASP A 467 17.20 10.44 10.30
C ASP A 467 18.27 11.41 9.80
N ASP A 468 18.17 11.83 8.54
CA ASP A 468 19.15 12.75 7.94
C ASP A 468 19.13 14.10 8.64
N ARG A 469 17.95 14.58 9.07
CA ARG A 469 17.83 15.81 9.86
C ARG A 469 18.36 15.66 11.28
N LEU A 470 18.16 14.51 11.91
CA LEU A 470 18.79 14.19 13.20
C LEU A 470 20.32 14.17 13.08
N LEU A 471 20.87 13.59 12.00
CA LEU A 471 22.31 13.60 11.74
C LEU A 471 22.83 15.02 11.48
N GLN A 472 22.10 15.86 10.74
CA GLN A 472 22.45 17.27 10.56
C GLN A 472 22.51 18.01 11.89
N VAL A 473 21.59 17.71 12.82
CA VAL A 473 21.61 18.28 14.17
C VAL A 473 22.80 17.76 14.98
N LEU A 474 23.08 16.46 14.95
CA LEU A 474 24.21 15.84 15.65
C LEU A 474 25.56 16.35 15.14
N THR A 475 25.69 16.63 13.85
CA THR A 475 26.95 17.04 13.21
C THR A 475 27.13 18.56 13.14
N CYS A 476 26.13 19.35 13.52
CA CYS A 476 26.24 20.79 13.41
C CYS A 476 27.33 21.36 14.33
N PRO A 477 27.98 22.48 13.95
CA PRO A 477 29.08 23.05 14.73
C PRO A 477 28.70 23.38 16.18
N GLN A 478 27.45 23.77 16.43
CA GLN A 478 26.99 24.10 17.77
C GLN A 478 26.79 22.87 18.68
N MET A 479 26.69 21.67 18.10
CA MET A 479 26.61 20.41 18.84
C MET A 479 28.00 19.81 19.06
N THR A 480 28.88 19.90 18.06
CA THR A 480 30.26 19.37 18.15
C THR A 480 31.19 20.29 18.94
N ASN A 481 30.94 21.60 18.92
CA ASN A 481 31.66 22.59 19.70
C ASN A 481 30.65 23.39 20.51
N TRP A 482 30.24 22.88 21.67
CA TRP A 482 29.17 23.46 22.49
C TRP A 482 29.47 24.92 22.88
N PRO A 483 28.81 25.92 22.26
CA PRO A 483 29.12 27.33 22.48
C PRO A 483 28.25 27.96 23.58
N TYR A 484 27.27 27.23 24.11
CA TYR A 484 26.26 27.77 25.00
C TYR A 484 26.74 27.74 26.46
N HIS A 485 26.39 28.80 27.20
CA HIS A 485 26.57 28.83 28.66
C HIS A 485 25.60 27.89 29.37
N ASN A 486 24.42 27.67 28.79
CA ASN A 486 23.42 26.73 29.30
C ASN A 486 23.89 25.28 29.14
N SER A 487 23.46 24.43 30.08
CA SER A 487 23.73 23.01 30.01
C SER A 487 22.95 22.35 28.88
N ALA A 488 23.44 21.20 28.40
CA ALA A 488 22.75 20.38 27.41
C ALA A 488 21.32 20.04 27.85
N PHE A 489 21.11 19.74 29.14
CA PHE A 489 19.78 19.46 29.71
C PHE A 489 18.79 20.62 29.59
N GLN A 490 19.26 21.87 29.78
CA GLN A 490 18.40 23.05 29.61
C GLN A 490 18.05 23.28 28.14
N ILE A 491 19.04 23.12 27.25
CA ILE A 491 18.87 23.30 25.81
C ILE A 491 18.05 22.18 25.18
N PHE A 492 18.06 20.96 25.71
CA PHE A 492 17.24 19.87 25.16
C PHE A 492 15.81 19.85 25.72
N ASN A 493 15.53 20.64 26.75
CA ASN A 493 14.20 20.75 27.34
C ASN A 493 13.30 21.65 26.49
N PHE A 494 12.29 21.04 25.86
CA PHE A 494 11.35 21.75 25.00
C PHE A 494 10.60 22.87 25.72
N SER A 495 9.99 22.62 26.88
CA SER A 495 9.25 23.64 27.62
C SER A 495 10.13 24.81 28.02
N VAL A 496 11.31 24.55 28.60
CA VAL A 496 12.23 25.61 29.02
C VAL A 496 12.62 26.50 27.83
N THR A 497 12.90 25.90 26.68
CA THR A 497 13.39 26.63 25.51
C THR A 497 12.27 27.35 24.76
N HIS A 498 11.11 26.71 24.63
CA HIS A 498 9.93 27.29 24.02
C HIS A 498 9.38 28.46 24.86
N ASP A 499 9.21 28.26 26.16
CA ASP A 499 8.65 29.29 27.08
C ASP A 499 9.60 30.49 27.22
N SER A 500 10.91 30.26 27.07
CA SER A 500 11.91 31.32 27.04
C SER A 500 12.05 32.01 25.67
N LEU A 501 11.22 31.64 24.68
CA LEU A 501 11.27 32.12 23.30
C LEU A 501 12.66 31.96 22.66
N LEU A 502 13.40 30.92 23.07
CA LEU A 502 14.70 30.60 22.51
C LEU A 502 14.50 29.80 21.21
N GLU A 503 14.94 30.36 20.10
CA GLU A 503 15.04 29.62 18.84
C GLU A 503 16.04 28.47 18.98
N ASN A 504 15.52 27.28 19.25
CA ASN A 504 16.33 26.13 19.59
C ASN A 504 16.02 24.93 18.71
N LYS A 505 16.86 24.74 17.70
CA LYS A 505 16.73 23.60 16.78
C LYS A 505 16.88 22.24 17.45
N PHE A 506 17.54 22.15 18.61
CA PHE A 506 17.80 20.87 19.28
C PHE A 506 16.53 20.33 19.94
N SER A 507 15.90 21.12 20.81
CA SER A 507 14.70 20.70 21.53
C SER A 507 13.51 20.50 20.61
N TYR A 508 13.36 21.34 19.57
CA TYR A 508 12.29 21.18 18.58
C TYR A 508 12.50 19.94 17.70
N MET A 509 13.73 19.63 17.29
CA MET A 509 14.01 18.40 16.55
C MET A 509 13.76 17.15 17.41
N LEU A 510 14.13 17.18 18.70
CA LEU A 510 13.79 16.12 19.64
C LEU A 510 12.27 15.94 19.74
N ALA A 511 11.51 17.02 19.92
CA ALA A 511 10.06 16.97 20.02
C ALA A 511 9.40 16.40 18.75
N LEU A 512 9.87 16.78 17.57
CA LEU A 512 9.38 16.24 16.29
C LEU A 512 9.71 14.75 16.11
N ALA A 513 10.94 14.33 16.42
CA ALA A 513 11.33 12.93 16.36
C ALA A 513 10.54 12.09 17.37
N HIS A 514 10.35 12.61 18.59
CA HIS A 514 9.54 11.97 19.61
C HIS A 514 8.08 11.82 19.17
N ALA A 515 7.47 12.86 18.61
CA ALA A 515 6.11 12.80 18.11
C ALA A 515 5.96 11.78 16.96
N MET A 516 6.88 11.76 16.01
CA MET A 516 6.85 10.79 14.91
C MET A 516 6.95 9.35 15.44
N TRP A 517 7.93 9.07 16.30
CA TRP A 517 8.12 7.72 16.85
C TRP A 517 7.05 7.30 17.86
N HIS A 518 6.37 8.26 18.49
CA HIS A 518 5.17 7.99 19.28
C HIS A 518 4.06 7.40 18.40
N HIS A 519 3.85 7.96 17.21
CA HIS A 519 2.83 7.51 16.25
C HIS A 519 3.30 6.36 15.34
N ALA A 520 4.61 6.10 15.26
CA ALA A 520 5.19 5.07 14.42
C ALA A 520 4.62 3.68 14.73
N GLY A 521 4.36 2.87 13.71
CA GLY A 521 4.03 1.45 13.90
C GLY A 521 5.21 0.63 14.43
N VAL A 522 4.95 -0.59 14.94
CA VAL A 522 5.98 -1.50 15.48
C VAL A 522 7.14 -1.74 14.50
N GLY A 523 6.85 -1.88 13.21
CA GLY A 523 7.90 -2.08 12.19
C GLY A 523 8.80 -0.86 12.02
N GLN A 524 8.22 0.33 12.05
CA GLN A 524 8.96 1.59 11.89
C GLN A 524 9.81 1.90 13.13
N ILE A 525 9.26 1.79 14.35
CA ILE A 525 10.03 2.06 15.58
C ILE A 525 11.18 1.06 15.77
N SER A 526 11.04 -0.16 15.25
CA SER A 526 12.09 -1.18 15.28
C SER A 526 13.32 -0.83 14.43
N THR A 527 13.26 0.21 13.59
CA THR A 527 14.42 0.72 12.83
C THR A 527 15.33 1.62 13.66
N LEU A 528 14.86 2.11 14.82
CA LEU A 528 15.61 3.02 15.69
C LEU A 528 16.99 2.45 16.13
N PRO A 529 17.10 1.19 16.60
CA PRO A 529 18.41 0.62 16.92
C PRO A 529 19.36 0.57 15.71
N THR A 530 18.84 0.29 14.52
CA THR A 530 19.63 0.28 13.28
C THR A 530 20.13 1.68 12.95
N PHE A 531 19.29 2.72 13.07
CA PHE A 531 19.72 4.11 12.95
C PHE A 531 20.87 4.45 13.90
N VAL A 532 20.75 4.06 15.17
CA VAL A 532 21.79 4.32 16.18
C VAL A 532 23.11 3.66 15.79
N LYS A 533 23.06 2.37 15.45
CA LYS A 533 24.22 1.55 15.14
C LYS A 533 24.92 1.97 13.84
N GLU A 534 24.16 2.14 12.77
CA GLU A 534 24.72 2.31 11.42
C GLU A 534 24.98 3.78 11.05
N LYS A 535 24.21 4.71 11.63
CA LYS A 535 24.30 6.14 11.29
C LYS A 535 24.82 6.99 12.45
N ALA A 536 24.11 7.01 13.59
CA ALA A 536 24.43 7.93 14.69
C ALA A 536 25.82 7.64 15.31
N LYS A 537 26.17 6.37 15.48
CA LYS A 537 27.44 5.93 16.07
C LYS A 537 28.67 6.49 15.36
N ALA A 538 28.61 6.64 14.04
CA ALA A 538 29.73 7.13 13.25
C ALA A 538 30.09 8.60 13.57
N VAL A 539 29.10 9.42 13.96
CA VAL A 539 29.24 10.87 14.11
C VAL A 539 29.38 11.36 15.55
N ILE A 540 28.96 10.55 16.53
CA ILE A 540 28.96 10.94 17.95
C ILE A 540 30.38 10.83 18.52
N LYS A 541 30.99 11.94 18.89
CA LYS A 541 32.34 12.03 19.48
C LYS A 541 32.39 12.88 20.74
N THR A 542 31.35 13.65 21.02
CA THR A 542 31.29 14.58 22.15
C THR A 542 30.21 14.18 23.15
N GLU A 543 30.33 14.71 24.37
CA GLU A 543 29.40 14.42 25.45
C GLU A 543 27.99 14.94 25.14
N GLU A 544 27.87 16.14 24.59
CA GLU A 544 26.59 16.76 24.24
C GLU A 544 25.86 16.01 23.12
N GLN A 545 26.58 15.48 22.13
CA GLN A 545 26.00 14.59 21.11
C GLN A 545 25.44 13.30 21.71
N PHE A 546 26.16 12.69 22.67
CA PHE A 546 25.71 11.46 23.32
C PHE A 546 24.49 11.70 24.21
N LEU A 547 24.46 12.82 24.94
CA LEU A 547 23.29 13.23 25.70
C LEU A 547 22.08 13.47 24.79
N PHE A 548 22.26 14.12 23.63
CA PHE A 548 21.18 14.29 22.66
C PHE A 548 20.61 12.94 22.20
N LEU A 549 21.48 11.95 21.91
CA LEU A 549 21.03 10.59 21.59
C LEU A 549 20.28 9.94 22.76
N CYS A 550 20.75 10.09 24.00
CA CYS A 550 20.08 9.56 25.18
C CYS A 550 18.66 10.15 25.33
N HIS A 551 18.50 11.45 25.14
CA HIS A 551 17.19 12.12 25.11
C HIS A 551 16.31 11.64 23.95
N LEU A 552 16.92 11.31 22.82
CA LEU A 552 16.23 10.82 21.63
C LEU A 552 15.64 9.41 21.83
N VAL A 553 16.43 8.47 22.38
CA VAL A 553 16.04 7.05 22.47
C VAL A 553 15.38 6.66 23.80
N GLY A 554 15.76 7.33 24.90
CA GLY A 554 15.32 7.00 26.26
C GLY A 554 13.80 6.82 26.42
N PRO A 555 12.97 7.75 25.91
CA PRO A 555 11.51 7.66 26.04
C PRO A 555 10.88 6.41 25.38
N PHE A 556 11.58 5.78 24.43
CA PHE A 556 11.06 4.64 23.66
C PHE A 556 11.53 3.29 24.20
N LEU A 557 12.39 3.25 25.22
CA LEU A 557 12.90 2.00 25.79
C LEU A 557 11.78 1.10 26.31
N GLN A 558 10.80 1.65 27.02
CA GLN A 558 9.65 0.89 27.52
C GLN A 558 8.85 0.27 26.38
N ARG A 559 8.61 1.03 25.31
CA ARG A 559 7.85 0.57 24.13
C ARG A 559 8.61 -0.53 23.39
N LEU A 560 9.90 -0.30 23.13
CA LEU A 560 10.77 -1.29 22.52
C LEU A 560 10.85 -2.57 23.38
N ASN A 561 10.92 -2.45 24.71
CA ASN A 561 10.96 -3.61 25.59
C ASN A 561 9.66 -4.42 25.52
N ALA A 562 8.50 -3.75 25.47
CA ALA A 562 7.20 -4.42 25.40
C ALA A 562 6.94 -5.07 24.04
N GLU A 563 7.31 -4.40 22.93
CA GLU A 563 7.01 -4.85 21.57
C GLU A 563 8.12 -5.74 20.97
N ARG A 564 9.39 -5.45 21.28
CA ARG A 564 10.61 -6.08 20.73
C ARG A 564 11.77 -6.11 21.74
N PRO A 565 11.74 -6.97 22.78
CA PRO A 565 12.77 -7.01 23.83
C PRO A 565 14.23 -7.05 23.31
N HIS A 566 14.49 -7.82 22.23
CA HIS A 566 15.82 -7.93 21.62
C HIS A 566 16.37 -6.59 21.10
N CYS A 567 15.52 -5.66 20.67
CA CYS A 567 15.94 -4.34 20.24
C CYS A 567 16.54 -3.53 21.39
N VAL A 568 16.01 -3.67 22.60
CA VAL A 568 16.52 -2.97 23.79
C VAL A 568 17.87 -3.53 24.22
N LEU A 569 18.07 -4.85 24.13
CA LEU A 569 19.36 -5.48 24.40
C LEU A 569 20.44 -4.93 23.45
N GLY A 570 20.18 -4.96 22.14
CA GLY A 570 21.12 -4.44 21.14
C GLY A 570 21.38 -2.94 21.33
N LEU A 571 20.35 -2.13 21.52
CA LEU A 571 20.48 -0.70 21.75
C LEU A 571 21.30 -0.38 23.02
N THR A 572 21.16 -1.19 24.08
CA THR A 572 21.92 -1.01 25.31
C THR A 572 23.42 -1.17 25.06
N VAL A 573 23.85 -2.20 24.32
CA VAL A 573 25.26 -2.37 23.94
C VAL A 573 25.77 -1.16 23.18
N GLU A 574 25.02 -0.72 22.17
CA GLU A 574 25.40 0.43 21.35
C GLU A 574 25.56 1.71 22.20
N LEU A 575 24.74 1.91 23.24
CA LEU A 575 24.90 3.04 24.17
C LEU A 575 26.19 2.96 25.00
N TYR A 576 26.58 1.77 25.46
CA TYR A 576 27.85 1.58 26.18
C TYR A 576 29.06 1.77 25.25
N GLU A 577 29.02 1.23 24.03
CA GLU A 577 30.09 1.42 23.04
C GLU A 577 30.22 2.89 22.62
N LEU A 578 29.11 3.60 22.51
CA LEU A 578 29.09 5.05 22.28
C LEU A 578 29.68 5.82 23.46
N LEU A 579 29.36 5.44 24.70
CA LEU A 579 29.99 6.03 25.88
C LEU A 579 31.51 5.82 25.85
N GLU A 580 31.98 4.62 25.54
CA GLU A 580 33.42 4.34 25.39
C GLU A 580 34.05 5.19 24.28
N GLN A 581 33.36 5.33 23.14
CA GLN A 581 33.84 6.16 22.03
C GLN A 581 33.98 7.63 22.42
N VAL A 582 32.98 8.18 23.12
CA VAL A 582 33.01 9.56 23.61
C VAL A 582 34.07 9.72 24.69
N ASP A 583 34.15 8.78 25.62
CA ASP A 583 35.15 8.74 26.70
C ASP A 583 36.58 8.88 26.17
N LYS A 584 36.88 8.21 25.05
CA LYS A 584 38.20 8.27 24.41
C LYS A 584 38.40 9.52 23.54
N SER A 585 37.31 10.17 23.13
CA SER A 585 37.34 11.33 22.22
C SER A 585 37.42 12.67 22.95
N VAL A 586 37.07 12.71 24.25
CA VAL A 586 37.08 13.94 25.07
C VAL A 586 38.05 13.86 26.23
N SER A 587 38.70 14.98 26.57
CA SER A 587 39.60 15.04 27.73
C SER A 587 38.85 14.95 29.06
N HIS A 588 37.65 15.53 29.15
CA HIS A 588 36.85 15.59 30.37
C HIS A 588 35.36 15.37 30.07
N LEU A 589 34.66 14.65 30.95
CA LEU A 589 33.21 14.45 30.94
C LEU A 589 32.56 15.22 32.09
N LYS A 590 31.65 16.13 31.79
CA LYS A 590 30.97 17.02 32.74
C LYS A 590 29.74 16.38 33.37
N TYR A 591 29.10 15.44 32.69
CA TYR A 591 27.78 14.90 32.99
C TYR A 591 27.81 13.39 33.23
N MET A 592 28.89 12.91 33.86
CA MET A 592 29.08 11.49 34.16
C MET A 592 27.97 10.90 35.02
N ASP A 593 27.50 11.63 36.06
CA ASP A 593 26.47 11.11 36.97
C ASP A 593 25.13 10.87 36.25
N PRO A 594 24.53 11.85 35.53
CA PRO A 594 23.30 11.60 34.77
C PRO A 594 23.41 10.48 33.73
N ILE A 595 24.57 10.36 33.07
CA ILE A 595 24.83 9.28 32.11
C ILE A 595 24.79 7.92 32.82
N CYS A 596 25.50 7.79 33.94
CA CYS A 596 25.51 6.57 34.72
C CYS A 596 24.14 6.24 35.30
N ASP A 597 23.39 7.24 35.77
CA ASP A 597 22.03 7.07 36.30
C ASP A 597 21.08 6.49 35.24
N LEU A 598 21.16 6.99 34.00
CA LEU A 598 20.39 6.42 32.89
C LEU A 598 20.79 4.97 32.61
N LEU A 599 22.08 4.64 32.60
CA LEU A 599 22.55 3.27 32.37
C LEU A 599 22.11 2.32 33.49
N TYR A 600 22.09 2.78 34.75
CA TYR A 600 21.50 2.04 35.86
C TYR A 600 20.00 1.85 35.70
N HIS A 601 19.28 2.90 35.29
CA HIS A 601 17.86 2.78 34.98
C HIS A 601 17.62 1.72 33.90
N ILE A 602 18.42 1.70 32.83
CA ILE A 602 18.33 0.69 31.77
C ILE A 602 18.58 -0.72 32.32
N LYS A 603 19.62 -0.89 33.14
CA LYS A 603 19.92 -2.16 33.82
C LYS A 603 18.72 -2.65 34.60
N TYR A 604 18.20 -1.85 35.53
CA TYR A 604 17.20 -2.33 36.48
C TYR A 604 15.80 -2.46 35.87
N MET A 605 15.46 -1.63 34.89
CA MET A 605 14.10 -1.61 34.32
C MET A 605 13.94 -2.52 33.09
N PHE A 606 15.01 -2.79 32.34
CA PHE A 606 14.88 -3.46 31.04
C PHE A 606 15.78 -4.70 30.89
N VAL A 607 17.10 -4.56 31.08
CA VAL A 607 18.04 -5.62 30.64
C VAL A 607 18.49 -6.57 31.75
N GLY A 608 18.35 -6.19 33.02
CA GLY A 608 18.79 -6.97 34.16
C GLY A 608 20.28 -7.34 34.09
N ASP A 609 20.56 -8.63 34.30
CA ASP A 609 21.92 -9.18 34.22
C ASP A 609 22.22 -9.88 32.88
N ILE A 610 21.28 -9.87 31.92
CA ILE A 610 21.42 -10.54 30.62
C ILE A 610 22.67 -10.05 29.87
N MET A 611 22.94 -8.75 29.96
CA MET A 611 24.02 -8.08 29.21
C MET A 611 25.31 -7.90 30.01
N LYS A 612 25.42 -8.51 31.19
CA LYS A 612 26.54 -8.29 32.11
C LYS A 612 27.89 -8.53 31.43
N ASN A 613 28.07 -9.68 30.78
CA ASN A 613 29.34 -10.07 30.19
C ASN A 613 29.77 -9.14 29.03
N GLU A 614 28.82 -8.74 28.18
CA GLU A 614 29.09 -7.86 27.03
C GLU A 614 29.45 -6.44 27.49
N VAL A 615 28.71 -5.92 28.46
CA VAL A 615 28.90 -4.56 28.98
C VAL A 615 30.11 -4.46 29.90
N GLU A 616 30.43 -5.50 30.67
CA GLU A 616 31.59 -5.51 31.58
C GLU A 616 32.90 -5.27 30.84
N GLY A 617 33.07 -5.91 29.68
CA GLY A 617 34.25 -5.70 28.83
C GLY A 617 34.41 -4.26 28.37
N ILE A 618 33.29 -3.58 28.08
CA ILE A 618 33.27 -2.16 27.70
C ILE A 618 33.61 -1.28 28.92
N ILE A 619 32.98 -1.53 30.07
CA ILE A 619 33.19 -0.73 31.29
C ILE A 619 34.67 -0.73 31.69
N ARG A 620 35.35 -1.89 31.63
CA ARG A 620 36.78 -2.01 31.96
C ARG A 620 37.71 -1.16 31.08
N ARG A 621 37.24 -0.69 29.91
CA ARG A 621 38.00 0.18 28.99
C ARG A 621 37.69 1.67 29.15
N LEU A 622 36.76 2.03 30.03
CA LEU A 622 36.42 3.42 30.34
C LEU A 622 37.42 4.03 31.30
N ARG A 623 37.47 5.37 31.39
CA ARG A 623 38.28 6.07 32.41
C ARG A 623 37.91 5.64 33.85
N PRO A 624 38.86 5.67 34.80
CA PRO A 624 38.62 5.22 36.19
C PRO A 624 37.40 5.86 36.86
N ALA A 625 37.16 7.15 36.59
CA ALA A 625 36.01 7.87 37.15
C ALA A 625 34.65 7.31 36.69
N LEU A 626 34.54 6.76 35.47
CA LEU A 626 33.34 6.07 34.97
C LEU A 626 33.27 4.65 35.52
N GLN A 627 34.40 3.94 35.60
CA GLN A 627 34.47 2.60 36.21
C GLN A 627 33.97 2.62 37.65
N MET A 628 34.40 3.61 38.44
CA MET A 628 33.94 3.78 39.82
C MET A 628 32.43 3.99 39.93
N ARG A 629 31.84 4.76 39.02
CA ARG A 629 30.40 5.02 38.99
C ARG A 629 29.60 3.80 38.56
N LEU A 630 30.08 3.08 37.55
CA LEU A 630 29.43 1.90 36.97
C LEU A 630 29.83 0.58 37.65
N ARG A 631 30.57 0.63 38.77
CA ARG A 631 31.13 -0.55 39.43
C ARG A 631 30.09 -1.61 39.81
N PHE A 632 28.85 -1.22 40.08
CA PHE A 632 27.78 -2.18 40.43
C PHE A 632 27.14 -2.85 39.20
N ILE A 633 27.42 -2.37 37.99
CA ILE A 633 27.02 -3.03 36.75
C ILE A 633 28.03 -4.13 36.40
N ALA A 634 29.32 -3.80 36.47
CA ALA A 634 30.43 -4.70 36.13
C ALA A 634 30.98 -5.52 37.33
N HIS A 635 30.55 -5.23 38.56
CA HIS A 635 31.08 -5.80 39.82
C HIS A 635 32.61 -5.67 39.96
N LEU A 636 33.16 -4.50 39.64
CA LEU A 636 34.60 -4.21 39.73
C LEU A 636 35.02 -3.90 41.17
N ASN A 637 36.20 -4.38 41.57
CA ASN A 637 36.80 -4.03 42.86
C ASN A 637 37.51 -2.67 42.79
N ILE A 638 37.49 -1.92 43.90
CA ILE A 638 38.11 -0.58 43.96
C ILE A 638 39.63 -0.67 43.68
N GLU A 639 40.27 -1.74 44.15
CA GLU A 639 41.70 -1.99 43.93
C GLU A 639 42.04 -2.27 42.46
N GLU A 640 41.14 -2.88 41.70
CA GLU A 640 41.32 -3.15 40.26
C GLU A 640 41.23 -1.87 39.44
N ILE A 641 40.39 -0.92 39.86
CA ILE A 641 40.18 0.37 39.17
C ILE A 641 41.35 1.34 39.39
N HIS A 642 41.98 1.31 40.56
CA HIS A 642 43.13 2.18 40.87
C HIS A 642 44.45 1.73 40.23
N ASN A 643 44.52 0.46 39.79
CA ASN A 643 45.73 -0.15 39.21
C ASN A 643 45.72 -0.20 37.68
N ALA A 644 44.66 0.30 37.03
CA ALA A 644 44.46 0.37 35.58
C ALA A 644 44.46 1.83 35.09
#